data_AF-A0A6P8NFI2-F1
#
_entry.id   AF-A0A6P8NFI2-F1
#
_cell.length_a   1.000
_cell.length_b   1.000
_cell.length_c   1.000
_cell.angle_alpha   90.00
_cell.angle_beta   90.00
_cell.angle_gamma   90.00
#
_symmetry.space_group_name_H-M   'P 1'
#
loop_
_entity.id
_entity.type
_entity.pdbx_description
1 polymer ?
#
loop_
_entity_poly.entity_id
_entity_poly.type
_entity_poly.pdbx_seq_one_letter_code
_entity_poly.pdbx_strand_id
1 'polypeptide(L)'
;MKDICLERGGYFFTMANSLAKVFAIEDFNPEKFVKELSAQCVGADELRQQRAKIQDLANNTSAQLKRNVYQNYMQFIETAKEISHLESEMYQLSQLLSEQRSLLSTLGSTRTTGVTFEDLSESQLEDVNDSTAKEEEHKQKLVQLLENVEGAMSLAETPGRICLHEGSLLELDPLEGTPLKRVHAYLFNDILMIASWLANGSRRGPPKYKMQAVYNLESLAIVNVRDLGTVKLAFKLLAFSDTRVFQCATATSKKEWLDKCEQAKRMKLIEDNPNEASENDKRSKEEKTVPSRSMSLDSNTLGVDDEDTEYHEPPPEWMLEVAEDLDSCIAQRHFEEAYSLLEKAKDYLKDAQITPLLFEIQSKVNDRGRSLVDVLTKELELSAEAKSLQGGGLRSARRVVKLLIQLSRSAQACQLYLRLCSAVLKARLKRVKGEGATAPYVKQLSAIAFSNIVEITKEFLKIFPQSTNCTSGLVVWCSQEVKYLTTHLTKQLFIPQVSLNTLVECIVCVRSHCDQLTQLGMDFRYQLDGQLRTPLAKAIQDTGEKYVEIVKKHIAEDMWRPTNLETCKNVQKLLSEFDGLGITVPQSYLKNDYWIELTNNTLTFSRIYVSLLEDCLSVATPELMAIIDTVLISVMRTQVQHIIVSLTNPKLKQEKQLVHNNASYIRDVVIMRGLELYKSTTNQIFKKLLALKEQIVFDTSSPIKPKSIPKTAIPKYSATEYI
;
A
#
# COMPACT_ATOMS: atom_id res chain seq x y z
N MET A 1 20.29 -39.33 -28.22
CA MET A 1 21.43 -39.44 -27.28
C MET A 1 22.06 -38.07 -27.00
N LYS A 2 21.25 -37.00 -26.88
CA LYS A 2 21.69 -35.64 -26.52
C LYS A 2 20.91 -35.03 -25.34
N ASP A 3 19.96 -35.78 -24.75
CA ASP A 3 19.07 -35.29 -23.69
C ASP A 3 19.42 -35.78 -22.27
N ILE A 4 20.53 -36.52 -22.11
CA ILE A 4 20.93 -37.07 -20.79
C ILE A 4 21.89 -36.12 -20.03
N CYS A 5 22.36 -35.02 -20.65
CA CYS A 5 23.33 -34.12 -20.02
C CYS A 5 22.71 -32.93 -19.25
N LEU A 6 21.40 -32.66 -19.33
CA LEU A 6 20.80 -31.48 -18.69
C LEU A 6 20.11 -31.76 -17.35
N GLU A 7 19.69 -33.00 -17.08
CA GLU A 7 19.06 -33.35 -15.78
C GLU A 7 20.05 -33.51 -14.63
N ARG A 8 21.35 -33.72 -14.90
CA ARG A 8 22.38 -33.79 -13.85
C ARG A 8 22.81 -32.42 -13.31
N GLY A 9 22.46 -31.30 -13.96
CA GLY A 9 22.79 -29.96 -13.49
C GLY A 9 21.90 -29.45 -12.35
N GLY A 10 20.62 -29.86 -12.33
CA GLY A 10 19.62 -29.38 -11.38
C GLY A 10 19.74 -29.97 -9.97
N TYR A 11 20.21 -31.22 -9.85
CA TYR A 11 20.42 -31.88 -8.56
C TYR A 11 21.70 -31.44 -7.83
N PHE A 12 22.66 -30.84 -8.54
CA PHE A 12 23.90 -30.35 -7.93
C PHE A 12 23.71 -29.00 -7.21
N PHE A 13 22.72 -28.19 -7.61
CA PHE A 13 22.53 -26.84 -7.05
C PHE A 13 21.71 -26.84 -5.76
N THR A 14 20.77 -27.77 -5.60
CA THR A 14 19.91 -27.85 -4.40
C THR A 14 20.65 -28.39 -3.18
N MET A 15 21.62 -29.28 -3.37
CA MET A 15 22.42 -29.83 -2.26
C MET A 15 23.49 -28.84 -1.74
N ALA A 16 24.09 -28.01 -2.61
CA ALA A 16 25.11 -27.03 -2.23
C ALA A 16 24.56 -25.94 -1.28
N ASN A 17 23.30 -25.53 -1.48
CA ASN A 17 22.60 -24.58 -0.62
C ASN A 17 22.27 -25.14 0.77
N SER A 18 22.24 -26.46 0.95
CA SER A 18 22.03 -27.08 2.27
C SER A 18 23.28 -26.98 3.14
N LEU A 19 24.45 -27.24 2.56
CA LEU A 19 25.74 -27.18 3.26
C LEU A 19 26.11 -25.74 3.66
N ALA A 20 25.94 -24.77 2.77
CA ALA A 20 26.21 -23.37 3.07
C ALA A 20 25.36 -22.83 4.24
N LYS A 21 24.12 -23.31 4.39
CA LYS A 21 23.24 -22.97 5.51
C LYS A 21 23.64 -23.65 6.82
N VAL A 22 24.19 -24.86 6.77
CA VAL A 22 24.69 -25.58 7.95
C VAL A 22 25.97 -24.93 8.51
N PHE A 23 26.86 -24.42 7.64
CA PHE A 23 28.07 -23.70 8.05
C PHE A 23 27.83 -22.26 8.54
N ALA A 24 26.63 -21.70 8.31
CA ALA A 24 26.26 -20.34 8.71
C ALA A 24 25.63 -20.25 10.11
N ILE A 25 25.55 -21.36 10.84
CA ILE A 25 24.99 -21.45 12.19
C ILE A 25 26.10 -21.14 13.21
N GLU A 26 25.82 -20.29 14.20
CA GLU A 26 26.80 -19.83 15.21
C GLU A 26 27.38 -20.96 16.08
N ASP A 27 26.62 -22.05 16.30
CA ASP A 27 27.02 -23.24 17.08
C ASP A 27 27.55 -24.40 16.20
N PHE A 28 28.23 -24.11 15.10
CA PHE A 28 28.78 -25.15 14.22
C PHE A 28 29.97 -25.88 14.86
N ASN A 29 29.85 -27.20 15.06
CA ASN A 29 30.94 -28.04 15.57
C ASN A 29 31.58 -28.88 14.43
N PRO A 30 32.83 -28.57 14.03
CA PRO A 30 33.48 -29.21 12.88
C PRO A 30 33.76 -30.70 13.11
N GLU A 31 34.07 -31.12 14.34
CA GLU A 31 34.40 -32.51 14.63
C GLU A 31 33.18 -33.42 14.58
N LYS A 32 32.03 -32.94 15.04
CA LYS A 32 30.75 -33.68 14.94
C LYS A 32 30.34 -33.83 13.48
N PHE A 33 30.47 -32.75 12.71
CA PHE A 33 30.15 -32.75 11.29
C PHE A 33 31.03 -33.72 10.50
N VAL A 34 32.35 -33.74 10.74
CA VAL A 34 33.26 -34.70 10.06
C VAL A 34 32.98 -36.14 10.49
N LYS A 35 32.64 -36.38 11.77
CA LYS A 35 32.23 -37.72 12.24
C LYS A 35 30.95 -38.20 11.55
N GLU A 36 29.94 -37.35 11.44
CA GLU A 36 28.68 -37.67 10.75
C GLU A 36 28.88 -37.88 9.24
N LEU A 37 29.72 -37.07 8.60
CA LEU A 37 30.09 -37.25 7.20
C LEU A 37 30.84 -38.57 6.95
N SER A 38 31.75 -38.93 7.86
CA SER A 38 32.50 -40.20 7.78
C SER A 38 31.64 -41.43 8.06
N ALA A 39 30.57 -41.28 8.85
CA ALA A 39 29.61 -42.34 9.14
C ALA A 39 28.62 -42.57 7.98
N GLN A 40 28.30 -41.54 7.20
CA GLN A 40 27.41 -41.62 6.04
C GLN A 40 28.12 -42.04 4.75
N CYS A 41 29.40 -41.73 4.57
CA CYS A 41 30.14 -42.07 3.36
C CYS A 41 30.78 -43.45 3.44
N VAL A 42 30.26 -44.41 2.66
CA VAL A 42 30.82 -45.77 2.52
C VAL A 42 31.81 -45.79 1.34
N GLY A 43 32.94 -45.10 1.49
CA GLY A 43 34.01 -45.15 0.48
C GLY A 43 34.95 -43.96 0.44
N ALA A 44 36.22 -44.22 0.10
CA ALA A 44 37.27 -43.19 0.00
C ALA A 44 37.01 -42.17 -1.13
N ASP A 45 36.29 -42.56 -2.18
CA ASP A 45 36.02 -41.69 -3.33
C ASP A 45 34.89 -40.69 -3.08
N GLU A 46 33.85 -41.06 -2.33
CA GLU A 46 32.79 -40.11 -1.92
C GLU A 46 33.33 -39.06 -0.95
N LEU A 47 34.19 -39.45 0.00
CA LEU A 47 34.88 -38.52 0.90
C LEU A 47 35.78 -37.55 0.13
N ARG A 48 36.48 -38.00 -0.91
CA ARG A 48 37.27 -37.12 -1.79
C ARG A 48 36.39 -36.14 -2.56
N GLN A 49 35.24 -36.58 -3.06
CA GLN A 49 34.30 -35.68 -3.76
C GLN A 49 33.68 -34.64 -2.81
N GLN A 50 33.30 -35.02 -1.59
CA GLN A 50 32.78 -34.07 -0.60
C GLN A 50 33.87 -33.09 -0.13
N ARG A 51 35.11 -33.56 0.07
CA ARG A 51 36.26 -32.70 0.33
C ARG A 51 36.50 -31.70 -0.80
N ALA A 52 36.43 -32.14 -2.05
CA ALA A 52 36.57 -31.26 -3.22
C ALA A 52 35.45 -30.20 -3.26
N LYS A 53 34.20 -30.56 -2.96
CA LYS A 53 33.08 -29.61 -2.89
C LYS A 53 33.24 -28.58 -1.77
N ILE A 54 33.69 -29.00 -0.59
CA ILE A 54 33.97 -28.08 0.53
C ILE A 54 35.14 -27.15 0.14
N GLN A 55 36.16 -27.67 -0.53
CA GLN A 55 37.27 -26.86 -1.02
C GLN A 55 36.82 -25.83 -2.06
N ASP A 56 35.94 -26.20 -3.00
CA ASP A 56 35.38 -25.28 -3.99
C ASP A 56 34.49 -24.21 -3.34
N LEU A 57 33.67 -24.59 -2.35
CA LEU A 57 32.91 -23.63 -1.56
C LEU A 57 33.84 -22.67 -0.81
N ALA A 58 34.88 -23.16 -0.15
CA ALA A 58 35.86 -22.34 0.54
C ALA A 58 36.58 -21.37 -0.42
N ASN A 59 36.99 -21.86 -1.60
CA ASN A 59 37.63 -21.05 -2.64
C ASN A 59 36.68 -19.97 -3.18
N ASN A 60 35.42 -20.31 -3.45
CA ASN A 60 34.40 -19.35 -3.90
C ASN A 60 34.09 -18.31 -2.83
N THR A 61 33.94 -18.72 -1.57
CA THR A 61 33.66 -17.80 -0.46
C THR A 61 34.85 -16.88 -0.23
N SER A 62 36.08 -17.40 -0.30
CA SER A 62 37.31 -16.59 -0.25
C SER A 62 37.40 -15.59 -1.40
N ALA A 63 37.05 -15.99 -2.62
CA ALA A 63 37.02 -15.11 -3.78
C ALA A 63 35.93 -14.02 -3.64
N GLN A 64 34.76 -14.37 -3.11
CA GLN A 64 33.66 -13.43 -2.88
C GLN A 64 33.98 -12.47 -1.73
N LEU A 65 34.59 -12.95 -0.64
CA LEU A 65 35.13 -12.11 0.43
C LEU A 65 36.19 -11.16 -0.12
N LYS A 66 37.16 -11.64 -0.90
CA LYS A 66 38.14 -10.77 -1.55
C LYS A 66 37.47 -9.72 -2.43
N ARG A 67 36.49 -10.09 -3.25
CA ARG A 67 35.77 -9.15 -4.12
C ARG A 67 35.00 -8.10 -3.31
N ASN A 68 34.28 -8.50 -2.27
CA ASN A 68 33.57 -7.59 -1.37
C ASN A 68 34.55 -6.69 -0.61
N VAL A 69 35.66 -7.25 -0.11
CA VAL A 69 36.72 -6.47 0.52
C VAL A 69 37.27 -5.48 -0.49
N TYR A 70 37.69 -5.86 -1.70
CA TYR A 70 38.20 -4.94 -2.72
C TYR A 70 37.20 -3.85 -3.13
N GLN A 71 35.91 -4.18 -3.27
CA GLN A 71 34.85 -3.21 -3.58
C GLN A 71 34.68 -2.18 -2.46
N ASN A 72 34.67 -2.66 -1.22
CA ASN A 72 34.53 -1.79 -0.06
C ASN A 72 35.87 -1.16 0.35
N TYR A 73 37.01 -1.67 -0.12
CA TYR A 73 38.36 -1.23 0.26
C TYR A 73 38.63 0.19 -0.24
N MET A 74 38.16 0.54 -1.44
CA MET A 74 38.23 1.92 -1.93
C MET A 74 37.41 2.86 -1.05
N GLN A 75 36.18 2.46 -0.68
CA GLN A 75 35.33 3.25 0.20
C GLN A 75 35.89 3.35 1.64
N PHE A 76 36.47 2.27 2.18
CA PHE A 76 37.13 2.27 3.49
C PHE A 76 38.41 3.11 3.50
N ILE A 77 39.21 3.08 2.42
CA ILE A 77 40.39 3.95 2.31
C ILE A 77 39.97 5.41 2.16
N GLU A 78 38.97 5.70 1.34
CA GLU A 78 38.48 7.06 1.13
C GLU A 78 37.90 7.64 2.42
N THR A 79 37.04 6.88 3.11
CA THR A 79 36.51 7.27 4.42
C THR A 79 37.62 7.38 5.48
N ALA A 80 38.59 6.47 5.54
CA ALA A 80 39.72 6.58 6.47
C ALA A 80 40.62 7.80 6.16
N LYS A 81 40.80 8.15 4.88
CA LYS A 81 41.51 9.37 4.46
C LYS A 81 40.74 10.63 4.83
N GLU A 82 39.43 10.65 4.63
CA GLU A 82 38.56 11.75 5.04
C GLU A 82 38.57 11.92 6.57
N ILE A 83 38.51 10.82 7.32
CA ILE A 83 38.61 10.84 8.79
C ILE A 83 39.97 11.39 9.23
N SER A 84 41.06 10.95 8.60
CA SER A 84 42.41 11.44 8.92
C SER A 84 42.58 12.93 8.56
N HIS A 85 41.98 13.39 7.47
CA HIS A 85 41.96 14.81 7.10
C HIS A 85 41.12 15.63 8.09
N LEU A 86 39.95 15.13 8.50
CA LEU A 86 39.13 15.76 9.54
C LEU A 86 39.83 15.80 10.89
N GLU A 87 40.59 14.75 11.23
CA GLU A 87 41.38 14.71 12.46
C GLU A 87 42.48 15.75 12.43
N SER A 88 43.18 15.93 11.30
CA SER A 88 44.21 16.95 11.17
C SER A 88 43.65 18.37 11.22
N GLU A 89 42.52 18.65 10.54
CA GLU A 89 41.81 19.93 10.62
C GLU A 89 41.30 20.20 12.04
N MET A 90 40.79 19.18 12.73
CA MET A 90 40.33 19.31 14.12
C MET A 90 41.49 19.61 15.06
N TYR A 91 42.65 18.98 14.85
CA TYR A 91 43.88 19.29 15.60
C TYR A 91 44.36 20.72 15.33
N GLN A 92 44.34 21.17 14.07
CA GLN A 92 44.69 22.55 13.73
C GLN A 92 43.72 23.56 14.36
N LEU A 93 42.42 23.28 14.34
CA LEU A 93 41.43 24.13 14.99
C LEU A 93 41.60 24.13 16.51
N SER A 94 41.90 22.99 17.12
CA SER A 94 42.22 22.89 18.54
C SER A 94 43.48 23.68 18.89
N GLN A 95 44.50 23.64 18.04
CA GLN A 95 45.72 24.42 18.19
C GLN A 95 45.40 25.92 18.12
N LEU A 96 44.66 26.36 17.09
CA LEU A 96 44.25 27.76 16.92
C LEU A 96 43.36 28.27 18.06
N LEU A 97 42.43 27.45 18.56
CA LEU A 97 41.60 27.80 19.71
C LEU A 97 42.43 27.85 21.00
N SER A 98 43.40 26.94 21.15
CA SER A 98 44.33 26.97 22.28
C SER A 98 45.24 28.20 22.23
N GLU A 99 45.68 28.61 21.04
CA GLU A 99 46.44 29.84 20.79
C GLU A 99 45.59 31.10 21.01
N GLN A 100 44.35 31.13 20.53
CA GLN A 100 43.44 32.24 20.81
C GLN A 100 43.11 32.34 22.30
N ARG A 101 42.91 31.21 22.98
CA ARG A 101 42.68 31.18 24.43
C ARG A 101 43.92 31.62 25.20
N SER A 102 45.12 31.22 24.77
CA SER A 102 46.36 31.69 25.40
C SER A 102 46.57 33.19 25.15
N LEU A 103 46.29 33.71 23.95
CA LEU A 103 46.34 35.14 23.64
C LEU A 103 45.32 35.94 24.44
N LEU A 104 44.08 35.47 24.55
CA LEU A 104 43.04 36.07 25.40
C LEU A 104 43.41 36.03 26.88
N SER A 105 44.02 34.94 27.35
CA SER A 105 44.53 34.84 28.72
C SER A 105 45.72 35.77 28.97
N THR A 106 46.58 35.97 27.95
CA THR A 106 47.71 36.89 28.02
C THR A 106 47.22 38.33 28.06
N LEU A 107 46.27 38.70 27.18
CA LEU A 107 45.60 40.01 27.15
C LEU A 107 44.79 40.28 28.44
N GLY A 108 44.10 39.26 28.95
CA GLY A 108 43.38 39.32 30.22
C GLY A 108 44.32 39.54 31.40
N SER A 109 45.47 38.87 31.41
CA SER A 109 46.50 39.06 32.45
C SER A 109 47.22 40.40 32.32
N THR A 110 47.35 40.97 31.11
CA THR A 110 47.93 42.31 30.91
C THR A 110 47.02 43.42 31.44
N ARG A 111 45.70 43.21 31.51
CA ARG A 111 44.76 44.16 32.12
C ARG A 111 44.70 44.09 33.65
N THR A 112 45.16 43.00 34.27
CA THR A 112 45.13 42.83 35.73
C THR A 112 46.41 43.27 36.45
N THR A 113 47.52 43.50 35.74
CA THR A 113 48.73 44.10 36.31
C THR A 113 48.77 45.57 35.99
N GLY A 114 48.16 46.37 36.85
CA GLY A 114 48.21 47.83 36.78
C GLY A 114 49.64 48.35 36.76
N VAL A 115 49.88 49.31 35.87
CA VAL A 115 50.86 50.36 36.10
C VAL A 115 50.05 51.65 36.23
N THR A 116 49.95 52.08 37.47
CA THR A 116 49.46 53.39 37.91
C THR A 116 50.15 54.52 37.15
N PHE A 117 49.38 55.47 36.61
CA PHE A 117 49.83 56.85 36.50
C PHE A 117 48.69 57.80 36.88
N GLU A 118 49.10 58.84 37.60
CA GLU A 118 48.33 59.72 38.47
C GLU A 118 47.30 60.62 37.78
N ASP A 119 46.33 61.00 38.60
CA ASP A 119 45.42 62.17 38.52
C ASP A 119 45.95 63.36 37.71
N LEU A 120 45.01 64.04 37.04
CA LEU A 120 44.75 65.49 37.19
C LEU A 120 43.53 65.93 36.37
N SER A 121 42.76 66.86 36.94
CA SER A 121 41.74 67.77 36.36
C SER A 121 40.27 67.31 36.26
N GLU A 122 39.57 67.59 37.35
CA GLU A 122 38.27 68.29 37.47
C GLU A 122 37.38 68.47 36.23
N SER A 123 36.12 68.05 36.43
CA SER A 123 34.89 68.86 36.35
C SER A 123 33.82 68.35 35.38
N GLN A 124 32.70 67.92 36.01
CA GLN A 124 31.33 67.98 35.51
C GLN A 124 31.08 67.28 34.16
N LEU A 125 30.68 65.99 34.17
CA LEU A 125 29.80 65.31 33.19
C LEU A 125 29.73 63.77 33.45
N GLU A 126 29.24 63.33 34.62
CA GLU A 126 29.24 61.90 35.01
C GLU A 126 27.87 61.18 35.02
N ASP A 127 26.86 61.63 34.28
CA ASP A 127 25.56 60.91 34.20
C ASP A 127 25.22 60.30 32.83
N VAL A 128 26.12 60.35 31.83
CA VAL A 128 25.84 59.83 30.47
C VAL A 128 26.67 58.60 30.08
N ASN A 129 27.79 58.33 30.76
CA ASN A 129 28.68 57.21 30.39
C ASN A 129 28.37 55.87 31.09
N ASP A 130 27.53 55.85 32.13
CA ASP A 130 27.14 54.60 32.80
C ASP A 130 25.92 53.92 32.12
N SER A 131 25.11 54.67 31.37
CA SER A 131 23.99 54.10 30.59
C SER A 131 24.47 53.39 29.32
N THR A 132 25.44 53.98 28.61
CA THR A 132 25.99 53.42 27.37
C THR A 132 26.81 52.15 27.62
N ALA A 133 27.55 52.08 28.73
CA ALA A 133 28.29 50.89 29.13
C ALA A 133 27.35 49.71 29.50
N LYS A 134 26.25 49.99 30.20
CA LYS A 134 25.22 48.98 30.54
C LYS A 134 24.47 48.50 29.30
N GLU A 135 24.16 49.40 28.37
CA GLU A 135 23.48 49.07 27.12
C GLU A 135 24.35 48.19 26.21
N GLU A 136 25.66 48.47 26.15
CA GLU A 136 26.63 47.66 25.41
C GLU A 136 26.83 46.26 26.05
N GLU A 137 26.85 46.17 27.39
CA GLU A 137 26.91 44.89 28.11
C GLU A 137 25.64 44.05 27.90
N HIS A 138 24.47 44.71 27.89
CA HIS A 138 23.17 44.06 27.63
C HIS A 138 23.07 43.57 26.19
N LYS A 139 23.59 44.35 25.23
CA LYS A 139 23.69 43.97 23.82
C LYS A 139 24.61 42.77 23.62
N GLN A 140 25.75 42.71 24.32
CA GLN A 140 26.66 41.56 24.27
C GLN A 140 26.02 40.29 24.83
N LYS A 141 25.27 40.39 25.94
CA LYS A 141 24.49 39.26 26.50
C LYS A 141 23.39 38.81 25.54
N LEU A 142 22.73 39.74 24.86
CA LEU A 142 21.68 39.45 23.87
C LEU A 142 22.24 38.72 22.64
N VAL A 143 23.40 39.13 22.13
CA VAL A 143 24.09 38.45 21.02
C VAL A 143 24.49 37.03 21.42
N GLN A 144 25.03 36.82 22.63
CA GLN A 144 25.39 35.48 23.12
C GLN A 144 24.18 34.54 23.28
N LEU A 145 23.01 35.06 23.64
CA LEU A 145 21.78 34.28 23.72
C LEU A 145 21.23 33.93 22.32
N LEU A 146 21.33 34.85 21.36
CA LEU A 146 20.83 34.67 20.00
C LEU A 146 21.72 33.76 19.13
N GLU A 147 23.01 33.64 19.42
CA GLU A 147 23.89 32.61 18.80
C GLU A 147 23.41 31.17 19.07
N ASN A 148 22.70 30.94 20.18
CA ASN A 148 22.15 29.63 20.52
C ASN A 148 20.83 29.30 19.77
N VAL A 149 20.23 30.27 19.08
CA VAL A 149 18.93 30.15 18.40
C VAL A 149 19.09 30.41 16.89
N GLU A 150 18.86 29.38 16.08
CA GLU A 150 18.89 29.48 14.61
C GLU A 150 17.83 30.46 14.13
N GLY A 151 18.25 31.46 13.35
CA GLY A 151 17.36 32.43 12.71
C GLY A 151 17.06 33.69 13.53
N ALA A 152 17.62 33.84 14.74
CA ALA A 152 17.29 34.96 15.62
C ALA A 152 18.29 36.15 15.56
N MET A 153 19.38 36.05 14.77
CA MET A 153 20.39 37.12 14.63
C MET A 153 19.81 38.45 14.11
N SER A 154 18.77 38.41 13.27
CA SER A 154 18.12 39.62 12.74
C SER A 154 17.37 40.43 13.82
N LEU A 155 17.03 39.81 14.95
CA LEU A 155 16.36 40.49 16.06
C LEU A 155 17.34 41.21 17.01
N ALA A 156 18.64 40.89 16.92
CA ALA A 156 19.71 41.56 17.68
C ALA A 156 20.07 42.94 17.13
N GLU A 157 19.69 43.21 15.88
CA GLU A 157 20.11 44.39 15.12
C GLU A 157 19.25 45.62 15.44
N THR A 158 18.11 45.42 16.11
CA THR A 158 17.19 46.49 16.51
C THR A 158 17.61 47.10 17.85
N PRO A 159 17.89 48.41 17.92
CA PRO A 159 18.41 49.06 19.14
C PRO A 159 17.36 49.09 20.27
N GLY A 160 17.80 48.91 21.52
CA GLY A 160 16.96 49.05 22.72
C GLY A 160 16.28 47.77 23.24
N ARG A 161 16.54 46.58 22.66
CA ARG A 161 15.93 45.33 23.13
C ARG A 161 16.62 44.74 24.36
N ILE A 162 15.86 44.49 25.42
CA ILE A 162 16.34 43.86 26.66
C ILE A 162 15.57 42.55 26.87
N CYS A 163 16.28 41.46 27.14
CA CYS A 163 15.66 40.17 27.52
C CYS A 163 15.22 40.24 28.99
N LEU A 164 13.91 40.17 29.23
CA LEU A 164 13.30 40.24 30.57
C LEU A 164 13.18 38.86 31.23
N HIS A 165 12.93 37.80 30.45
CA HIS A 165 12.81 36.44 30.97
C HIS A 165 13.06 35.37 29.89
N GLU A 166 13.79 34.31 30.24
CA GLU A 166 13.98 33.09 29.42
C GLU A 166 13.46 31.84 30.13
N GLY A 167 12.91 30.86 29.41
CA GLY A 167 12.46 29.63 30.05
C GLY A 167 11.88 28.57 29.12
N SER A 168 12.03 27.31 29.53
CA SER A 168 11.53 26.14 28.80
C SER A 168 10.07 25.85 29.16
N LEU A 169 9.22 25.74 28.14
CA LEU A 169 7.78 25.49 28.22
C LEU A 169 7.39 24.25 27.40
N LEU A 170 6.27 23.63 27.75
CA LEU A 170 5.69 22.52 26.99
C LEU A 170 4.44 23.00 26.25
N GLU A 171 4.43 22.93 24.92
CA GLU A 171 3.25 23.28 24.13
C GLU A 171 2.23 22.13 24.14
N LEU A 172 0.97 22.46 24.46
CA LEU A 172 -0.18 21.56 24.49
C LEU A 172 -1.12 21.86 23.32
N ASP A 173 -1.79 20.83 22.81
CA ASP A 173 -2.87 20.99 21.83
C ASP A 173 -4.05 21.79 22.44
N PRO A 174 -4.50 22.89 21.80
CA PRO A 174 -5.63 23.70 22.28
C PRO A 174 -6.98 22.95 22.37
N LEU A 175 -7.18 21.86 21.61
CA LEU A 175 -8.44 21.11 21.56
C LEU A 175 -8.39 19.81 22.36
N GLU A 176 -7.27 19.08 22.28
CA GLU A 176 -7.13 17.75 22.90
C GLU A 176 -6.39 17.77 24.26
N GLY A 177 -5.68 18.86 24.59
CA GLY A 177 -4.94 18.97 25.85
C GLY A 177 -3.77 17.98 25.99
N THR A 178 -3.23 17.51 24.86
CA THR A 178 -2.12 16.56 24.75
C THR A 178 -0.78 17.30 24.53
N PRO A 179 0.35 16.82 25.07
CA PRO A 179 1.65 17.48 24.92
C PRO A 179 2.23 17.28 23.52
N LEU A 180 2.46 18.38 22.80
CA LEU A 180 2.97 18.38 21.42
C LEU A 180 4.50 18.43 21.39
N LYS A 181 5.11 19.48 21.95
CA LYS A 181 6.56 19.71 21.85
C LYS A 181 7.12 20.55 22.98
N ARG A 182 8.42 20.37 23.23
CA ARG A 182 9.20 21.21 24.14
C ARG A 182 9.71 22.44 23.39
N VAL A 183 9.48 23.59 24.00
CA VAL A 183 9.70 24.90 23.42
C VAL A 183 10.44 25.75 24.44
N HIS A 184 11.23 26.70 23.98
CA HIS A 184 11.92 27.67 24.82
C HIS A 184 11.43 29.06 24.43
N ALA A 185 10.91 29.80 25.40
CA ALA A 185 10.37 31.14 25.19
C ALA A 185 11.35 32.19 25.71
N TYR A 186 11.45 33.29 24.99
CA TYR A 186 12.24 34.48 25.32
C TYR A 186 11.33 35.70 25.30
N LEU A 187 11.18 36.36 26.44
CA LEU A 187 10.42 37.60 26.57
C LEU A 187 11.38 38.79 26.50
N PHE A 188 11.20 39.62 25.49
CA PHE A 188 11.84 40.92 25.34
C PHE A 188 10.89 42.05 25.76
N ASN A 189 11.36 43.29 25.74
CA ASN A 189 10.57 44.49 26.06
C ASN A 189 9.45 44.78 25.05
N ASP A 190 9.64 44.44 23.77
CA ASP A 190 8.69 44.69 22.68
C ASP A 190 8.04 43.41 22.13
N ILE A 191 8.71 42.27 22.30
CA ILE A 191 8.40 41.02 21.59
C ILE A 191 8.49 39.82 22.54
N LEU A 192 7.61 38.83 22.33
CA LEU A 192 7.75 37.47 22.87
C LEU A 192 8.15 36.50 21.74
N MET A 193 9.34 35.93 21.85
CA MET A 193 9.87 34.95 20.90
C MET A 193 9.69 33.52 21.44
N ILE A 194 9.33 32.60 20.54
CA ILE A 194 9.14 31.18 20.83
C ILE A 194 10.03 30.36 19.91
N ALA A 195 10.93 29.58 20.50
CA ALA A 195 11.90 28.72 19.81
C ALA A 195 11.67 27.23 20.13
N SER A 196 11.63 26.38 19.11
CA SER A 196 11.46 24.93 19.29
C SER A 196 12.81 24.23 19.50
N TRP A 197 12.83 23.18 20.33
CA TRP A 197 14.04 22.36 20.54
C TRP A 197 14.37 21.53 19.29
N LEU A 198 15.61 21.59 18.80
CA LEU A 198 16.06 20.77 17.66
C LEU A 198 16.50 19.38 18.16
N ALA A 199 15.76 18.33 17.80
CA ALA A 199 16.03 16.94 18.24
C ALA A 199 17.04 16.18 17.36
N ASN A 200 17.68 16.86 16.40
CA ASN A 200 18.70 16.30 15.52
C ASN A 200 20.07 16.29 16.23
N GLY A 201 20.28 15.26 17.04
CA GLY A 201 21.63 14.82 17.37
C GLY A 201 22.41 14.53 16.08
N SER A 202 23.66 15.02 16.02
CA SER A 202 24.71 14.71 15.02
C SER A 202 25.20 15.83 14.08
N ARG A 203 25.15 17.11 14.47
CA ARG A 203 26.10 18.11 13.90
C ARG A 203 26.74 18.92 15.02
N ARG A 204 28.07 19.00 14.98
CA ARG A 204 28.91 19.79 15.88
C ARG A 204 28.58 21.28 15.72
N GLY A 205 28.27 21.95 16.84
CA GLY A 205 28.21 23.42 16.96
C GLY A 205 26.80 24.01 17.11
N PRO A 206 26.65 25.18 17.77
CA PRO A 206 25.37 25.89 17.91
C PRO A 206 24.75 26.17 16.53
N PRO A 207 23.41 26.21 16.41
CA PRO A 207 22.40 26.48 17.45
C PRO A 207 21.58 25.26 17.96
N LYS A 208 21.09 25.34 19.21
CA LYS A 208 20.31 24.28 19.91
C LYS A 208 18.80 24.43 19.74
N TYR A 209 18.34 25.63 19.38
CA TYR A 209 16.93 25.95 19.22
C TYR A 209 16.70 26.59 17.85
N LYS A 210 15.52 26.38 17.28
CA LYS A 210 15.11 27.04 16.03
C LYS A 210 13.93 27.95 16.31
N MET A 211 14.06 29.23 15.94
CA MET A 211 12.98 30.21 16.07
C MET A 211 11.74 29.75 15.29
N GLN A 212 10.59 29.71 15.96
CA GLN A 212 9.33 29.26 15.37
C GLN A 212 8.31 30.38 15.21
N ALA A 213 8.19 31.27 16.21
CA ALA A 213 7.25 32.38 16.17
C ALA A 213 7.77 33.57 16.99
N VAL A 214 7.38 34.76 16.55
CA VAL A 214 7.68 36.05 17.18
C VAL A 214 6.36 36.80 17.27
N TYR A 215 5.98 37.20 18.49
CA TYR A 215 4.74 37.92 18.75
C TYR A 215 5.04 39.31 19.28
N ASN A 216 4.42 40.33 18.69
CA ASN A 216 4.45 41.69 19.24
C ASN A 216 3.57 41.76 20.49
N LEU A 217 4.06 42.40 21.56
CA LEU A 217 3.34 42.49 22.83
C LEU A 217 1.99 43.25 22.72
N GLU A 218 1.85 44.15 21.75
CA GLU A 218 0.63 44.93 21.49
C GLU A 218 -0.55 44.06 21.06
N SER A 219 -0.30 43.07 20.19
CA SER A 219 -1.32 42.15 19.67
C SER A 219 -1.47 40.87 20.52
N LEU A 220 -0.75 40.79 21.65
CA LEU A 220 -0.69 39.62 22.51
C LEU A 220 -1.65 39.74 23.71
N ALA A 221 -2.50 38.73 23.89
CA ALA A 221 -3.29 38.53 25.10
C ALA A 221 -2.90 37.19 25.77
N ILE A 222 -2.44 37.26 27.02
CA ILE A 222 -2.04 36.08 27.80
C ILE A 222 -3.14 35.82 28.84
N VAL A 223 -3.73 34.63 28.79
CA VAL A 223 -4.85 34.23 29.65
C VAL A 223 -4.42 33.08 30.55
N ASN A 224 -4.55 33.26 31.85
CA ASN A 224 -4.31 32.19 32.81
C ASN A 224 -5.41 31.12 32.71
N VAL A 225 -5.03 29.87 32.37
CA VAL A 225 -5.97 28.75 32.30
C VAL A 225 -6.05 28.07 33.67
N ARG A 226 -7.27 27.83 34.15
CA ARG A 226 -7.53 27.07 35.38
C ARG A 226 -7.26 25.58 35.13
N ASP A 227 -6.72 24.88 36.12
CA ASP A 227 -6.34 23.48 35.99
C ASP A 227 -7.58 22.61 35.69
N LEU A 228 -7.56 21.90 34.56
CA LEU A 228 -8.61 20.96 34.15
C LEU A 228 -7.96 19.70 33.54
N GLY A 229 -8.18 18.54 34.19
CA GLY A 229 -7.74 17.24 33.68
C GLY A 229 -6.23 17.13 33.47
N THR A 230 -5.81 16.91 32.22
CA THR A 230 -4.40 16.78 31.79
C THR A 230 -3.66 18.12 31.73
N VAL A 231 -4.39 19.24 31.69
CA VAL A 231 -3.84 20.59 31.63
C VAL A 231 -3.68 21.12 33.07
N LYS A 232 -2.47 21.00 33.61
CA LYS A 232 -2.10 21.55 34.93
C LYS A 232 -1.03 22.61 34.75
N LEU A 233 -1.13 23.73 35.47
CA LEU A 233 -0.14 24.82 35.44
C LEU A 233 0.10 25.38 34.03
N ALA A 234 -0.97 25.58 33.26
CA ALA A 234 -0.88 26.12 31.90
C ALA A 234 -1.40 27.56 31.77
N PHE A 235 -0.88 28.30 30.80
CA PHE A 235 -1.43 29.58 30.35
C PHE A 235 -1.64 29.55 28.83
N LYS A 236 -2.62 30.31 28.35
CA LYS A 236 -2.99 30.40 26.95
C LYS A 236 -2.50 31.73 26.37
N LEU A 237 -1.84 31.65 25.22
CA LEU A 237 -1.39 32.78 24.44
C LEU A 237 -2.36 32.97 23.27
N LEU A 238 -3.00 34.13 23.23
CA LEU A 238 -3.92 34.57 22.19
C LEU A 238 -3.23 35.68 21.41
N ALA A 239 -2.68 35.35 20.24
CA ALA A 239 -2.27 36.33 19.25
C ALA A 239 -3.29 36.31 18.11
N PHE A 240 -3.58 37.46 17.49
CA PHE A 240 -4.47 37.47 16.32
C PHE A 240 -3.90 36.54 15.24
N SER A 241 -4.73 35.60 14.75
CA SER A 241 -4.44 34.42 13.90
C SER A 241 -4.01 33.11 14.59
N ASP A 242 -3.59 33.09 15.86
CA ASP A 242 -3.00 31.89 16.47
C ASP A 242 -3.29 31.76 17.99
N THR A 243 -3.90 30.64 18.42
CA THR A 243 -4.12 30.35 19.85
C THR A 243 -3.27 29.16 20.31
N ARG A 244 -2.34 29.38 21.25
CA ARG A 244 -1.43 28.33 21.75
C ARG A 244 -1.54 28.17 23.27
N VAL A 245 -1.40 26.94 23.78
CA VAL A 245 -1.46 26.65 25.21
C VAL A 245 -0.11 26.12 25.67
N PHE A 246 0.46 26.71 26.72
CA PHE A 246 1.76 26.33 27.26
C PHE A 246 1.63 25.86 28.70
N GLN A 247 2.23 24.71 29.02
CA GLN A 247 2.34 24.15 30.35
C GLN A 247 3.72 24.42 30.93
N CYS A 248 3.75 24.97 32.14
CA CYS A 248 4.98 25.23 32.90
C CYS A 248 5.34 24.04 33.79
N ALA A 249 6.63 23.89 34.10
CA ALA A 249 7.12 22.83 34.99
C ALA A 249 6.75 23.04 36.47
N THR A 250 6.61 24.30 36.91
CA THR A 250 6.29 24.66 38.31
C THR A 250 5.26 25.79 38.37
N ALA A 251 4.50 25.84 39.47
CA ALA A 251 3.50 26.90 39.70
C ALA A 251 4.14 28.28 39.90
N THR A 252 5.35 28.31 40.45
CA THR A 252 6.18 29.53 40.59
C THR A 252 6.57 30.07 39.22
N SER A 253 7.06 29.22 38.32
CA SER A 253 7.42 29.61 36.95
C SER A 253 6.21 30.14 36.17
N LYS A 254 5.03 29.51 36.32
CA LYS A 254 3.79 30.04 35.71
C LYS A 254 3.45 31.45 36.20
N LYS A 255 3.59 31.70 37.50
CA LYS A 255 3.32 33.02 38.09
C LYS A 255 4.35 34.05 37.63
N GLU A 256 5.64 33.69 37.60
CA GLU A 256 6.73 34.53 37.10
C GLU A 256 6.52 34.91 35.62
N TRP A 257 6.12 33.96 34.77
CA TRP A 257 5.80 34.22 33.37
C TRP A 257 4.64 35.21 33.20
N LEU A 258 3.55 35.05 33.96
CA LEU A 258 2.41 35.97 33.91
C LEU A 258 2.79 37.37 34.42
N ASP A 259 3.46 37.44 35.57
CA ASP A 259 3.88 38.69 36.21
C ASP A 259 4.87 39.46 35.31
N LYS A 260 5.80 38.76 34.64
CA LYS A 260 6.81 39.38 33.76
C LYS A 260 6.24 39.82 32.42
N CYS A 261 5.32 39.06 31.84
CA CYS A 261 4.61 39.50 30.64
C CYS A 261 3.68 40.70 30.91
N GLU A 262 3.03 40.74 32.07
CA GLU A 262 2.24 41.91 32.49
C GLU A 262 3.12 43.14 32.75
N GLN A 263 4.29 42.95 33.38
CA GLN A 263 5.30 44.00 33.56
C GLN A 263 5.80 44.55 32.21
N ALA A 264 6.11 43.68 31.24
CA ALA A 264 6.53 44.09 29.91
C ALA A 264 5.44 44.90 29.19
N LYS A 265 4.19 44.43 29.26
CA LYS A 265 3.03 45.14 28.68
C LYS A 265 2.79 46.51 29.35
N ARG A 266 2.91 46.58 30.68
CA ARG A 266 2.76 47.82 31.44
C ARG A 266 3.88 48.82 31.17
N MET A 267 5.12 48.35 31.00
CA MET A 267 6.27 49.20 30.69
C MET A 267 6.13 49.84 29.30
N LYS A 268 5.67 49.07 28.30
CA LYS A 268 5.35 49.61 26.97
C LYS A 268 4.18 50.60 26.96
N LEU A 269 3.13 50.35 27.75
CA LEU A 269 2.01 51.29 27.94
C LEU A 269 2.44 52.62 28.57
N ILE A 270 3.51 52.61 29.38
CA ILE A 270 4.10 53.81 29.98
C ILE A 270 5.00 54.55 28.99
N GLU A 271 5.70 53.85 28.09
CA GLU A 271 6.49 54.45 27.00
C GLU A 271 5.62 55.07 25.90
N ASP A 272 4.48 54.45 25.55
CA ASP A 272 3.59 54.95 24.50
C ASP A 272 2.72 56.15 24.94
N ASN A 273 2.63 56.44 26.25
CA ASN A 273 1.76 57.51 26.76
C ASN A 273 2.36 58.29 27.95
N PRO A 274 3.31 59.22 27.73
CA PRO A 274 4.02 59.91 28.81
C PRO A 274 3.21 60.99 29.58
N ASN A 275 1.93 61.24 29.25
CA ASN A 275 1.19 62.41 29.77
C ASN A 275 -0.15 62.17 30.49
N GLU A 276 -0.56 60.94 30.79
CA GLU A 276 -1.79 60.70 31.58
C GLU A 276 -1.56 59.89 32.87
N ALA A 277 -0.59 60.34 33.66
CA ALA A 277 -0.46 59.96 35.07
C ALA A 277 -0.95 61.10 35.98
N SER A 278 -2.16 61.62 35.74
CA SER A 278 -2.94 62.43 36.68
C SER A 278 -4.39 62.51 36.20
N GLU A 279 -5.17 61.48 36.48
CA GLU A 279 -6.47 61.58 37.17
C GLU A 279 -7.16 60.22 37.13
N ASN A 280 -7.10 59.54 38.27
CA ASN A 280 -7.93 58.38 38.52
C ASN A 280 -9.31 58.87 38.99
N ASP A 281 -10.34 58.27 38.42
CA ASP A 281 -11.54 57.82 39.11
C ASP A 281 -12.73 58.82 39.27
N LYS A 282 -13.72 58.71 38.37
CA LYS A 282 -15.12 58.38 38.71
C LYS A 282 -16.09 58.35 37.50
N ARG A 283 -16.72 57.18 37.34
CA ARG A 283 -18.14 56.94 36.94
C ARG A 283 -18.61 57.24 35.50
N SER A 284 -18.69 56.17 34.72
CA SER A 284 -19.90 55.62 34.04
C SER A 284 -21.01 56.58 33.57
N LYS A 285 -21.23 56.68 32.24
CA LYS A 285 -22.42 56.18 31.50
C LYS A 285 -22.56 56.86 30.12
N GLU A 286 -22.81 56.02 29.13
CA GLU A 286 -23.74 56.19 27.99
C GLU A 286 -23.66 57.39 27.02
N GLU A 287 -23.66 57.00 25.74
CA GLU A 287 -24.33 57.61 24.59
C GLU A 287 -23.69 58.78 23.80
N LYS A 288 -23.42 58.42 22.52
CA LYS A 288 -23.84 59.09 21.27
C LYS A 288 -23.20 60.43 20.85
N THR A 289 -22.61 60.32 19.65
CA THR A 289 -22.79 61.16 18.45
C THR A 289 -22.04 62.51 18.30
N VAL A 290 -21.24 62.52 17.22
CA VAL A 290 -20.74 63.59 16.33
C VAL A 290 -19.84 64.71 16.89
N PRO A 291 -18.78 65.06 16.13
CA PRO A 291 -18.37 66.43 15.95
C PRO A 291 -18.59 66.89 14.50
N SER A 292 -19.32 68.00 14.36
CA SER A 292 -19.39 68.80 13.14
C SER A 292 -18.72 70.15 13.37
N ARG A 293 -17.98 70.59 12.36
CA ARG A 293 -17.63 71.99 12.00
C ARG A 293 -16.64 72.69 12.95
N SER A 294 -15.70 73.51 12.51
CA SER A 294 -15.44 74.26 11.27
C SER A 294 -13.98 74.75 11.36
N MET A 295 -13.23 75.01 10.28
CA MET A 295 -13.18 76.31 9.58
C MET A 295 -12.10 76.19 8.48
N SER A 296 -12.39 76.60 7.23
CA SER A 296 -11.43 77.36 6.40
C SER A 296 -12.06 77.80 5.06
N LEU A 297 -12.26 79.11 4.98
CA LEU A 297 -12.42 80.09 3.90
C LEU A 297 -12.22 79.69 2.42
N ASP A 298 -13.25 80.04 1.64
CA ASP A 298 -13.29 80.80 0.38
C ASP A 298 -12.29 80.54 -0.77
N SER A 299 -12.83 80.06 -1.90
CA SER A 299 -12.63 80.70 -3.21
C SER A 299 -13.75 80.32 -4.19
N ASN A 300 -14.48 81.35 -4.64
CA ASN A 300 -15.50 81.27 -5.68
C ASN A 300 -14.85 81.22 -7.07
N THR A 301 -15.24 80.25 -7.90
CA THR A 301 -15.38 80.43 -9.36
C THR A 301 -16.45 79.48 -9.90
N LEU A 302 -17.39 80.04 -10.64
CA LEU A 302 -18.65 79.46 -11.10
C LEU A 302 -18.49 78.57 -12.34
N GLY A 303 -19.29 77.49 -12.38
CA GLY A 303 -19.98 77.04 -13.59
C GLY A 303 -19.38 75.81 -14.30
N VAL A 304 -20.04 74.65 -14.15
CA VAL A 304 -20.71 73.87 -15.19
C VAL A 304 -21.32 72.63 -14.51
N ASP A 305 -22.60 72.41 -14.76
CA ASP A 305 -23.41 71.29 -14.31
C ASP A 305 -22.81 69.94 -14.71
N ASP A 306 -22.75 68.97 -13.79
CA ASP A 306 -22.81 67.56 -14.13
C ASP A 306 -23.52 66.78 -13.03
N GLU A 307 -24.42 65.92 -13.48
CA GLU A 307 -25.45 65.19 -12.75
C GLU A 307 -24.86 64.07 -11.85
N ASP A 308 -25.52 63.84 -10.71
CA ASP A 308 -25.59 62.56 -9.97
C ASP A 308 -24.29 61.77 -9.76
N THR A 309 -23.42 62.23 -8.86
CA THR A 309 -22.43 61.34 -8.21
C THR A 309 -23.08 60.62 -7.03
N GLU A 310 -23.71 59.47 -7.31
CA GLU A 310 -24.12 58.52 -6.28
C GLU A 310 -22.88 58.10 -5.47
N TYR A 311 -22.83 58.47 -4.19
CA TYR A 311 -21.77 58.07 -3.26
C TYR A 311 -21.85 56.54 -3.04
N HIS A 312 -21.22 55.75 -3.91
CA HIS A 312 -20.95 54.35 -3.60
C HIS A 312 -19.80 54.28 -2.60
N GLU A 313 -20.06 53.66 -1.45
CA GLU A 313 -19.04 53.27 -0.47
C GLU A 313 -17.92 52.49 -1.20
N PRO A 314 -16.63 52.85 -1.02
CA PRO A 314 -15.55 52.15 -1.69
C PRO A 314 -15.54 50.68 -1.27
N PRO A 315 -15.26 49.74 -2.20
CA PRO A 315 -15.18 48.34 -1.84
C PRO A 315 -14.07 48.13 -0.79
N PRO A 316 -14.26 47.18 0.15
CA PRO A 316 -13.28 46.87 1.18
C PRO A 316 -11.88 46.62 0.61
N GLU A 317 -10.84 47.06 1.32
CA GLU A 317 -9.43 46.94 0.90
C GLU A 317 -9.05 45.49 0.52
N TRP A 318 -9.55 44.49 1.26
CA TRP A 318 -9.29 43.09 0.93
C TRP A 318 -9.76 42.71 -0.47
N MET A 319 -10.86 43.28 -1.00
CA MET A 319 -11.37 43.01 -2.35
C MET A 319 -10.45 43.56 -3.45
N LEU A 320 -9.74 44.66 -3.17
CA LEU A 320 -8.75 45.23 -4.09
C LEU A 320 -7.51 44.33 -4.16
N GLU A 321 -7.13 43.71 -3.05
CA GLU A 321 -5.97 42.82 -2.91
C GLU A 321 -6.27 41.34 -3.24
N VAL A 322 -7.55 40.93 -3.33
CA VAL A 322 -7.97 39.53 -3.60
C VAL A 322 -7.21 38.92 -4.78
N ALA A 323 -6.99 39.68 -5.85
CA ALA A 323 -6.30 39.14 -7.04
C ALA A 323 -4.83 38.78 -6.75
N GLU A 324 -4.13 39.60 -5.97
CA GLU A 324 -2.72 39.38 -5.58
C GLU A 324 -2.61 38.28 -4.52
N ASP A 325 -3.52 38.27 -3.55
CA ASP A 325 -3.62 37.22 -2.54
C ASP A 325 -3.91 35.85 -3.16
N LEU A 326 -4.80 35.80 -4.16
CA LEU A 326 -5.06 34.57 -4.92
C LEU A 326 -3.82 34.11 -5.67
N ASP A 327 -3.08 35.01 -6.31
CA ASP A 327 -1.83 34.67 -7.02
C ASP A 327 -0.76 34.16 -6.04
N SER A 328 -0.63 34.77 -4.87
CA SER A 328 0.26 34.32 -3.79
C SER A 328 -0.13 32.92 -3.29
N CYS A 329 -1.41 32.69 -3.00
CA CYS A 329 -1.90 31.38 -2.54
C CYS A 329 -1.72 30.29 -3.60
N ILE A 330 -1.95 30.61 -4.88
CA ILE A 330 -1.71 29.69 -6.00
C ILE A 330 -0.21 29.36 -6.13
N ALA A 331 0.67 30.35 -6.00
CA ALA A 331 2.12 30.15 -6.07
C ALA A 331 2.66 29.30 -4.91
N GLN A 332 2.13 29.51 -3.70
CA GLN A 332 2.50 28.76 -2.49
C GLN A 332 1.85 27.36 -2.42
N ARG A 333 0.97 27.02 -3.36
CA ARG A 333 0.18 25.76 -3.39
C ARG A 333 -0.78 25.61 -2.20
N HIS A 334 -1.22 26.70 -1.60
CA HIS A 334 -2.26 26.71 -0.58
C HIS A 334 -3.65 26.75 -1.25
N PHE A 335 -4.02 25.65 -1.90
CA PHE A 335 -5.23 25.61 -2.74
C PHE A 335 -6.54 25.69 -1.95
N GLU A 336 -6.56 25.26 -0.69
CA GLU A 336 -7.74 25.36 0.19
C GLU A 336 -8.00 26.83 0.58
N GLU A 337 -6.95 27.57 0.92
CA GLU A 337 -7.01 29.01 1.22
C GLU A 337 -7.41 29.80 -0.02
N ALA A 338 -6.79 29.52 -1.17
CA ALA A 338 -7.15 30.12 -2.45
C ALA A 338 -8.62 29.89 -2.82
N TYR A 339 -9.15 28.68 -2.58
CA TYR A 339 -10.58 28.40 -2.79
C TYR A 339 -11.47 29.21 -1.85
N SER A 340 -11.11 29.28 -0.55
CA SER A 340 -11.90 30.04 0.43
C SER A 340 -11.96 31.54 0.12
N LEU A 341 -10.85 32.13 -0.35
CA LEU A 341 -10.79 33.51 -0.80
C LEU A 341 -11.64 33.73 -2.05
N LEU A 342 -11.60 32.78 -2.99
CA LEU A 342 -12.40 32.82 -4.20
C LEU A 342 -13.90 32.67 -3.92
N GLU A 343 -14.29 31.86 -2.95
CA GLU A 343 -15.69 31.71 -2.50
C GLU A 343 -16.18 33.00 -1.82
N LYS A 344 -15.40 33.54 -0.86
CA LYS A 344 -15.68 34.83 -0.22
C LYS A 344 -15.82 35.98 -1.23
N ALA A 345 -14.92 36.05 -2.21
CA ALA A 345 -14.99 37.05 -3.26
C ALA A 345 -16.26 36.88 -4.10
N LYS A 346 -16.62 35.64 -4.48
CA LYS A 346 -17.84 35.37 -5.24
C LYS A 346 -19.11 35.67 -4.47
N ASP A 347 -19.16 35.41 -3.17
CA ASP A 347 -20.35 35.68 -2.36
C ASP A 347 -20.52 37.19 -2.14
N TYR A 348 -19.44 37.92 -1.87
CA TYR A 348 -19.49 39.38 -1.81
C TYR A 348 -19.93 40.00 -3.15
N LEU A 349 -19.44 39.46 -4.27
CA LEU A 349 -19.83 39.93 -5.62
C LEU A 349 -21.27 39.58 -6.01
N LYS A 350 -21.96 38.67 -5.30
CA LYS A 350 -23.41 38.42 -5.51
C LYS A 350 -24.27 39.44 -4.76
N ASP A 351 -23.80 39.90 -3.61
CA ASP A 351 -24.54 40.80 -2.73
C ASP A 351 -24.27 42.29 -3.03
N ALA A 352 -23.15 42.60 -3.70
CA ALA A 352 -22.77 43.97 -4.05
C ALA A 352 -23.46 44.50 -5.33
N GLN A 353 -23.76 45.80 -5.36
CA GLN A 353 -24.20 46.50 -6.56
C GLN A 353 -23.05 46.62 -7.57
N ILE A 354 -23.35 46.46 -8.86
CA ILE A 354 -22.35 46.36 -9.92
C ILE A 354 -21.81 47.74 -10.27
N THR A 355 -20.70 48.12 -9.63
CA THR A 355 -19.86 49.27 -10.03
C THR A 355 -18.87 48.83 -11.12
N PRO A 356 -18.45 49.69 -12.08
CA PRO A 356 -17.47 49.32 -13.12
C PRO A 356 -16.15 48.75 -12.56
N LEU A 357 -15.69 49.25 -11.41
CA LEU A 357 -14.50 48.72 -10.71
C LEU A 357 -14.72 47.28 -10.21
N LEU A 358 -15.90 46.98 -9.66
CA LEU A 358 -16.24 45.64 -9.18
C LEU A 358 -16.39 44.64 -10.34
N PHE A 359 -16.81 45.10 -11.52
CA PHE A 359 -16.83 44.25 -12.72
C PHE A 359 -15.42 43.88 -13.20
N GLU A 360 -14.47 44.82 -13.16
CA GLU A 360 -13.06 44.53 -13.49
C GLU A 360 -12.44 43.53 -12.49
N ILE A 361 -12.69 43.74 -11.19
CA ILE A 361 -12.25 42.82 -10.13
C ILE A 361 -12.90 41.44 -10.31
N GLN A 362 -14.20 41.39 -10.63
CA GLN A 362 -14.90 40.14 -10.91
C GLN A 362 -14.30 39.40 -12.11
N SER A 363 -13.89 40.11 -13.18
CA SER A 363 -13.19 39.51 -14.31
C SER A 363 -11.85 38.92 -13.87
N LYS A 364 -11.05 39.69 -13.12
CA LYS A 364 -9.75 39.23 -12.59
C LYS A 364 -9.89 38.01 -11.67
N VAL A 365 -10.86 38.02 -10.75
CA VAL A 365 -11.16 36.88 -9.86
C VAL A 365 -11.61 35.66 -10.65
N ASN A 366 -12.43 35.84 -11.70
CA ASN A 366 -12.84 34.74 -12.57
C ASN A 366 -11.68 34.16 -13.37
N ASP A 367 -10.78 35.00 -13.88
CA ASP A 367 -9.58 34.56 -14.59
C ASP A 367 -8.61 33.81 -13.67
N ARG A 368 -8.44 34.28 -12.42
CA ARG A 368 -7.67 33.55 -11.39
C ARG A 368 -8.35 32.26 -10.95
N GLY A 369 -9.68 32.22 -10.93
CA GLY A 369 -10.43 30.98 -10.76
C GLY A 369 -10.19 29.96 -11.87
N ARG A 370 -10.07 30.39 -13.13
CA ARG A 370 -9.67 29.52 -14.24
C ARG A 370 -8.22 29.07 -14.09
N SER A 371 -7.32 30.00 -13.76
CA SER A 371 -5.90 29.70 -13.49
C SER A 371 -5.73 28.65 -12.39
N LEU A 372 -6.47 28.77 -11.28
CA LEU A 372 -6.48 27.80 -10.19
C LEU A 372 -6.93 26.41 -10.68
N VAL A 373 -8.01 26.33 -11.48
CA VAL A 373 -8.46 25.06 -12.08
C VAL A 373 -7.38 24.47 -12.99
N ASP A 374 -6.70 25.28 -13.80
CA ASP A 374 -5.64 24.83 -14.70
C ASP A 374 -4.40 24.32 -13.93
N VAL A 375 -4.03 24.98 -12.83
CA VAL A 375 -2.94 24.54 -11.95
C VAL A 375 -3.31 23.23 -11.25
N LEU A 376 -4.52 23.14 -10.67
CA LEU A 376 -5.00 21.93 -9.99
C LEU A 376 -5.08 20.73 -10.94
N THR A 377 -5.51 20.95 -12.19
CA THR A 377 -5.59 19.89 -13.19
C THR A 377 -4.21 19.45 -13.66
N LYS A 378 -3.27 20.37 -13.92
CA LYS A 378 -1.87 20.04 -14.22
C LYS A 378 -1.20 19.28 -13.08
N GLU A 379 -1.46 19.63 -11.83
CA GLU A 379 -0.87 18.92 -10.68
C GLU A 379 -1.40 17.48 -10.56
N LEU A 380 -2.70 17.27 -10.83
CA LEU A 380 -3.30 15.94 -10.90
C LEU A 380 -2.72 15.10 -12.05
N GLU A 381 -2.48 15.71 -13.21
CA GLU A 381 -1.86 15.05 -14.37
C GLU A 381 -0.40 14.67 -14.09
N LEU A 382 0.40 15.59 -13.54
CA LEU A 382 1.77 15.31 -13.13
C LEU A 382 1.83 14.23 -12.05
N SER A 383 0.87 14.22 -11.12
CA SER A 383 0.76 13.14 -10.13
C SER A 383 0.43 11.78 -10.75
N ALA A 384 -0.27 11.74 -11.89
CA ALA A 384 -0.57 10.50 -12.61
C ALA A 384 0.64 9.98 -13.41
N GLU A 385 1.52 10.88 -13.84
CA GLU A 385 2.72 10.57 -14.62
C GLU A 385 3.96 10.27 -13.75
N ALA A 386 3.97 10.75 -12.50
CA ALA A 386 5.06 10.53 -11.58
C ALA A 386 5.28 9.04 -11.31
N LYS A 387 6.46 8.51 -11.69
CA LYS A 387 6.86 7.10 -11.48
C LYS A 387 6.96 6.70 -9.99
N SER A 388 6.94 7.67 -9.08
CA SER A 388 7.03 7.47 -7.62
C SER A 388 5.66 7.54 -6.94
N LEU A 389 4.74 6.64 -7.31
CA LEU A 389 3.41 6.49 -6.67
C LEU A 389 3.47 5.69 -5.36
N GLN A 390 4.59 5.74 -4.63
CA GLN A 390 4.94 4.75 -3.60
C GLN A 390 4.30 4.97 -2.21
N GLY A 391 3.36 5.91 -2.04
CA GLY A 391 2.64 5.99 -0.76
C GLY A 391 1.77 7.21 -0.48
N GLY A 392 1.80 8.24 -1.35
CA GLY A 392 1.08 9.51 -1.12
C GLY A 392 0.13 9.97 -2.22
N GLY A 393 0.31 9.52 -3.47
CA GLY A 393 -0.35 10.13 -4.64
C GLY A 393 -1.89 10.14 -4.61
N LEU A 394 -2.52 9.06 -4.15
CA LEU A 394 -3.99 9.04 -4.00
C LEU A 394 -4.47 9.96 -2.87
N ARG A 395 -3.68 10.13 -1.79
CA ARG A 395 -4.05 10.96 -0.64
C ARG A 395 -3.92 12.46 -0.95
N SER A 396 -2.86 12.86 -1.65
CA SER A 396 -2.72 14.25 -2.14
C SER A 396 -3.79 14.56 -3.19
N ALA A 397 -4.05 13.64 -4.11
CA ALA A 397 -5.07 13.80 -5.13
C ALA A 397 -6.49 13.96 -4.55
N ARG A 398 -6.81 13.37 -3.39
CA ARG A 398 -8.11 13.57 -2.74
C ARG A 398 -8.42 15.04 -2.45
N ARG A 399 -7.43 15.79 -1.95
CA ARG A 399 -7.61 17.22 -1.61
C ARG A 399 -7.88 18.03 -2.88
N VAL A 400 -7.04 17.83 -3.89
CA VAL A 400 -7.16 18.48 -5.21
C VAL A 400 -8.51 18.15 -5.89
N VAL A 401 -8.93 16.88 -5.85
CA VAL A 401 -10.23 16.46 -6.42
C VAL A 401 -11.40 17.08 -5.66
N LYS A 402 -11.35 17.14 -4.33
CA LYS A 402 -12.39 17.79 -3.52
C LYS A 402 -12.53 19.27 -3.88
N LEU A 403 -11.40 19.97 -4.04
CA LEU A 403 -11.38 21.38 -4.47
C LEU A 403 -11.94 21.55 -5.89
N LEU A 404 -11.64 20.65 -6.83
CA LEU A 404 -12.21 20.69 -8.18
C LEU A 404 -13.72 20.41 -8.21
N ILE A 405 -14.22 19.53 -7.33
CA ILE A 405 -15.67 19.30 -7.16
C ILE A 405 -16.33 20.59 -6.64
N GLN A 406 -15.73 21.23 -5.64
CA GLN A 406 -16.16 22.50 -5.07
C GLN A 406 -16.12 23.65 -6.09
N LEU A 407 -15.19 23.63 -7.05
CA LEU A 407 -15.11 24.56 -8.18
C LEU A 407 -16.08 24.24 -9.34
N SER A 408 -17.06 23.35 -9.15
CA SER A 408 -18.06 22.92 -10.15
C SER A 408 -17.48 22.20 -11.38
N ARG A 409 -16.26 21.65 -11.27
CA ARG A 409 -15.58 20.88 -12.34
C ARG A 409 -15.56 19.38 -12.03
N SER A 410 -16.70 18.84 -11.58
CA SER A 410 -16.84 17.45 -11.12
C SER A 410 -16.53 16.40 -12.20
N ALA A 411 -16.97 16.62 -13.45
CA ALA A 411 -16.72 15.68 -14.55
C ALA A 411 -15.23 15.57 -14.92
N GLN A 412 -14.54 16.71 -15.01
CA GLN A 412 -13.11 16.76 -15.31
C GLN A 412 -12.29 16.17 -14.16
N ALA A 413 -12.65 16.50 -12.91
CA ALA A 413 -12.02 15.93 -11.72
C ALA A 413 -12.17 14.40 -11.67
N CYS A 414 -13.37 13.89 -11.98
CA CYS A 414 -13.65 12.46 -12.06
C CYS A 414 -12.75 11.77 -13.12
N GLN A 415 -12.68 12.31 -14.34
CA GLN A 415 -11.86 11.72 -15.39
C GLN A 415 -10.36 11.68 -15.04
N LEU A 416 -9.83 12.76 -14.47
CA LEU A 416 -8.43 12.84 -14.05
C LEU A 416 -8.13 11.91 -12.88
N TYR A 417 -9.02 11.85 -11.90
CA TYR A 417 -8.89 10.94 -10.77
C TYR A 417 -8.90 9.48 -11.20
N LEU A 418 -9.81 9.10 -12.11
CA LEU A 418 -9.85 7.74 -12.66
C LEU A 418 -8.59 7.41 -13.48
N ARG A 419 -8.04 8.38 -14.22
CA ARG A 419 -6.75 8.22 -14.93
C ARG A 419 -5.59 7.98 -13.94
N LEU A 420 -5.55 8.72 -12.84
CA LEU A 420 -4.58 8.49 -11.75
C LEU A 420 -4.77 7.09 -11.14
N CYS A 421 -6.01 6.66 -10.90
CA CYS A 421 -6.33 5.33 -10.39
C CYS A 421 -5.81 4.23 -11.32
N SER A 422 -6.00 4.36 -12.64
CA SER A 422 -5.42 3.46 -13.64
C SER A 422 -3.89 3.41 -13.57
N ALA A 423 -3.22 4.57 -13.42
CA ALA A 423 -1.76 4.65 -13.32
C ALA A 423 -1.25 3.93 -12.06
N VAL A 424 -1.92 4.15 -10.92
CA VAL A 424 -1.61 3.49 -9.65
C VAL A 424 -1.83 1.99 -9.74
N LEU A 425 -2.95 1.54 -10.31
CA LEU A 425 -3.25 0.13 -10.50
C LEU A 425 -2.19 -0.54 -11.39
N LYS A 426 -1.85 0.06 -12.54
CA LYS A 426 -0.78 -0.43 -13.43
C LYS A 426 0.58 -0.49 -12.73
N ALA A 427 0.92 0.52 -11.93
CA ALA A 427 2.16 0.53 -11.16
C ALA A 427 2.20 -0.58 -10.11
N ARG A 428 1.08 -0.85 -9.41
CA ARG A 428 0.96 -1.97 -8.45
C ARG A 428 1.06 -3.32 -9.16
N LEU A 429 0.36 -3.50 -10.28
CA LEU A 429 0.39 -4.75 -11.05
C LEU A 429 1.78 -5.06 -11.61
N LYS A 430 2.53 -4.05 -12.06
CA LYS A 430 3.93 -4.23 -12.53
C LYS A 430 4.90 -4.70 -11.45
N ARG A 431 4.61 -4.47 -10.16
CA ARG A 431 5.46 -4.91 -9.06
C ARG A 431 5.30 -6.39 -8.74
N VAL A 432 4.22 -7.02 -9.21
CA VAL A 432 4.00 -8.46 -9.04
C VAL A 432 5.01 -9.19 -9.93
N LYS A 433 6.08 -9.70 -9.32
CA LYS A 433 7.11 -10.45 -10.03
C LYS A 433 6.51 -11.73 -10.61
N GLY A 434 6.80 -12.01 -11.88
CA GLY A 434 6.42 -13.26 -12.57
C GLY A 434 7.28 -14.46 -12.21
N GLU A 435 7.85 -14.49 -11.00
CA GLU A 435 8.74 -15.56 -10.54
C GLU A 435 7.91 -16.65 -9.87
N GLY A 436 7.45 -17.64 -10.64
CA GLY A 436 6.73 -18.80 -10.11
C GLY A 436 5.92 -19.57 -11.14
N ALA A 437 5.20 -20.60 -10.68
CA ALA A 437 4.23 -21.32 -11.48
C ALA A 437 3.07 -20.39 -11.90
N THR A 438 2.46 -20.66 -13.06
CA THR A 438 1.41 -19.80 -13.65
C THR A 438 0.20 -19.61 -12.72
N ALA A 439 -0.21 -20.65 -11.99
CA ALA A 439 -1.35 -20.58 -11.07
C ALA A 439 -1.18 -19.60 -9.90
N PRO A 440 -0.17 -19.74 -9.02
CA PRO A 440 0.01 -18.82 -7.89
C PRO A 440 0.20 -17.38 -8.35
N TYR A 441 0.89 -17.17 -9.47
CA TYR A 441 1.06 -15.85 -10.06
C TYR A 441 -0.27 -15.22 -10.49
N VAL A 442 -1.12 -15.96 -11.23
CA VAL A 442 -2.44 -15.46 -11.67
C VAL A 442 -3.39 -15.22 -10.48
N LYS A 443 -3.38 -16.12 -9.50
CA LYS A 443 -4.17 -15.95 -8.26
C LYS A 443 -3.74 -14.68 -7.53
N GLN A 444 -2.44 -14.46 -7.36
CA GLN A 444 -1.92 -13.26 -6.73
C GLN A 444 -2.23 -11.99 -7.53
N LEU A 445 -2.05 -12.03 -8.86
CA LEU A 445 -2.30 -10.88 -9.73
C LEU A 445 -3.78 -10.47 -9.70
N SER A 446 -4.70 -11.44 -9.81
CA SER A 446 -6.14 -11.18 -9.74
C SER A 446 -6.57 -10.68 -8.36
N ALA A 447 -6.06 -11.27 -7.28
CA ALA A 447 -6.33 -10.81 -5.92
C ALA A 447 -5.92 -9.35 -5.72
N ILE A 448 -4.70 -8.99 -6.14
CA ILE A 448 -4.20 -7.61 -6.05
C ILE A 448 -5.02 -6.67 -6.94
N ALA A 449 -5.37 -7.08 -8.16
CA ALA A 449 -6.15 -6.24 -9.06
C ALA A 449 -7.54 -5.93 -8.49
N PHE A 450 -8.31 -6.95 -8.13
CA PHE A 450 -9.69 -6.78 -7.66
C PHE A 450 -9.75 -6.10 -6.29
N SER A 451 -8.84 -6.42 -5.36
CA SER A 451 -8.76 -5.70 -4.07
C SER A 451 -8.48 -4.21 -4.26
N ASN A 452 -7.55 -3.85 -5.14
CA ASN A 452 -7.28 -2.45 -5.47
C ASN A 452 -8.49 -1.76 -6.13
N ILE A 453 -9.18 -2.41 -7.07
CA ILE A 453 -10.38 -1.86 -7.70
C ILE A 453 -11.48 -1.64 -6.64
N VAL A 454 -11.67 -2.58 -5.71
CA VAL A 454 -12.61 -2.45 -4.59
C VAL A 454 -12.24 -1.27 -3.68
N GLU A 455 -10.96 -1.13 -3.30
CA GLU A 455 -10.49 0.01 -2.50
C GLU A 455 -10.72 1.34 -3.23
N ILE A 456 -10.32 1.44 -4.50
CA ILE A 456 -10.49 2.64 -5.32
C ILE A 456 -11.98 3.00 -5.47
N THR A 457 -12.84 2.01 -5.69
CA THR A 457 -14.30 2.22 -5.81
C THR A 457 -14.87 2.73 -4.48
N LYS A 458 -14.49 2.14 -3.35
CA LYS A 458 -14.92 2.60 -2.02
C LYS A 458 -14.46 4.03 -1.73
N GLU A 459 -13.23 4.38 -2.13
CA GLU A 459 -12.71 5.74 -1.98
C GLU A 459 -13.41 6.73 -2.92
N PHE A 460 -13.66 6.34 -4.16
CA PHE A 460 -14.37 7.16 -5.13
C PHE A 460 -15.79 7.50 -4.64
N LEU A 461 -16.53 6.50 -4.15
CA LEU A 461 -17.88 6.72 -3.63
C LEU A 461 -17.90 7.64 -2.40
N LYS A 462 -16.82 7.70 -1.61
CA LYS A 462 -16.69 8.66 -0.50
C LYS A 462 -16.42 10.09 -1.00
N ILE A 463 -15.70 10.25 -2.10
CA ILE A 463 -15.35 11.56 -2.67
C ILE A 463 -16.51 12.13 -3.49
N PHE A 464 -17.29 11.28 -4.14
CA PHE A 464 -18.39 11.65 -5.05
C PHE A 464 -19.78 11.13 -4.57
N PRO A 465 -20.26 11.49 -3.36
CA PRO A 465 -21.47 10.89 -2.79
C PRO A 465 -22.78 11.27 -3.50
N GLN A 466 -22.84 12.39 -4.22
CA GLN A 466 -24.10 12.91 -4.83
C GLN A 466 -24.07 13.09 -6.35
N SER A 467 -23.00 12.71 -7.04
CA SER A 467 -22.87 12.93 -8.49
C SER A 467 -23.05 11.63 -9.27
N THR A 468 -24.29 11.32 -9.65
CA THR A 468 -24.67 10.15 -10.47
C THR A 468 -23.90 10.06 -11.79
N ASN A 469 -23.61 11.21 -12.42
CA ASN A 469 -22.81 11.32 -13.65
C ASN A 469 -21.36 10.84 -13.46
N CYS A 470 -20.80 10.95 -12.26
CA CYS A 470 -19.46 10.47 -11.95
C CYS A 470 -19.48 8.97 -11.64
N THR A 471 -20.57 8.46 -11.06
CA THR A 471 -20.77 7.03 -10.81
C THR A 471 -20.84 6.24 -12.12
N SER A 472 -21.50 6.76 -13.17
CA SER A 472 -21.48 6.10 -14.48
C SER A 472 -20.06 6.06 -15.08
N GLY A 473 -19.26 7.11 -14.89
CA GLY A 473 -17.84 7.15 -15.24
C GLY A 473 -17.01 6.10 -14.50
N LEU A 474 -17.27 5.88 -13.21
CA LEU A 474 -16.63 4.84 -12.40
C LEU A 474 -16.95 3.42 -12.92
N VAL A 475 -18.21 3.15 -13.31
CA VAL A 475 -18.61 1.85 -13.86
C VAL A 475 -17.90 1.60 -15.20
N VAL A 476 -17.83 2.61 -16.07
CA VAL A 476 -17.07 2.53 -17.33
C VAL A 476 -15.60 2.27 -17.07
N TRP A 477 -15.00 2.95 -16.09
CA TRP A 477 -13.61 2.72 -15.69
C TRP A 477 -13.39 1.30 -15.16
N CYS A 478 -14.24 0.81 -14.25
CA CYS A 478 -14.14 -0.57 -13.75
C CYS A 478 -14.23 -1.58 -14.89
N SER A 479 -15.17 -1.38 -15.84
CA SER A 479 -15.29 -2.23 -17.03
C SER A 479 -14.00 -2.21 -17.86
N GLN A 480 -13.37 -1.05 -18.06
CA GLN A 480 -12.11 -0.95 -18.81
C GLN A 480 -10.94 -1.63 -18.09
N GLU A 481 -10.82 -1.47 -16.77
CA GLU A 481 -9.76 -2.12 -15.99
C GLU A 481 -9.94 -3.64 -15.93
N VAL A 482 -11.17 -4.13 -15.75
CA VAL A 482 -11.48 -5.57 -15.82
C VAL A 482 -11.19 -6.11 -17.22
N LYS A 483 -11.49 -5.37 -18.29
CA LYS A 483 -11.11 -5.74 -19.66
C LYS A 483 -9.60 -5.85 -19.80
N TYR A 484 -8.85 -4.86 -19.35
CA TYR A 484 -7.39 -4.84 -19.43
C TYR A 484 -6.79 -6.02 -18.66
N LEU A 485 -7.22 -6.24 -17.42
CA LEU A 485 -6.83 -7.37 -16.59
C LEU A 485 -7.10 -8.70 -17.32
N THR A 486 -8.32 -8.88 -17.84
CA THR A 486 -8.71 -10.11 -18.53
C THR A 486 -7.86 -10.34 -19.77
N THR A 487 -7.58 -9.32 -20.58
CA THR A 487 -6.68 -9.48 -21.74
C THR A 487 -5.26 -9.86 -21.34
N HIS A 488 -4.76 -9.38 -20.20
CA HIS A 488 -3.46 -9.76 -19.68
C HIS A 488 -3.46 -11.20 -19.16
N LEU A 489 -4.48 -11.58 -18.40
CA LEU A 489 -4.68 -12.93 -17.91
C LEU A 489 -4.82 -13.93 -19.06
N THR A 490 -5.58 -13.62 -20.11
CA THR A 490 -5.73 -14.48 -21.29
C THR A 490 -4.37 -14.75 -21.96
N LYS A 491 -3.49 -13.75 -22.04
CA LYS A 491 -2.14 -13.94 -22.61
C LYS A 491 -1.23 -14.83 -21.77
N GLN A 492 -1.44 -14.88 -20.46
CA GLN A 492 -0.61 -15.65 -19.53
C GLN A 492 -1.17 -17.06 -19.25
N LEU A 493 -2.49 -17.22 -19.28
CA LEU A 493 -3.19 -18.47 -18.98
C LEU A 493 -3.20 -19.42 -20.18
N PHE A 494 -3.43 -18.91 -21.39
CA PHE A 494 -3.61 -19.73 -22.59
C PHE A 494 -2.29 -19.99 -23.33
N ILE A 495 -1.27 -20.41 -22.58
CA ILE A 495 0.01 -20.88 -23.11
C ILE A 495 -0.09 -22.41 -23.30
N PRO A 496 0.46 -23.01 -24.38
CA PRO A 496 0.27 -24.43 -24.71
C PRO A 496 0.68 -25.43 -23.62
N GLN A 497 1.49 -25.00 -22.63
CA GLN A 497 2.05 -25.84 -21.57
C GLN A 497 1.16 -25.93 -20.31
N VAL A 498 0.09 -25.13 -20.21
CA VAL A 498 -0.77 -25.10 -19.02
C VAL A 498 -1.83 -26.20 -19.09
N SER A 499 -1.98 -26.99 -18.01
CA SER A 499 -3.02 -28.04 -17.93
C SER A 499 -4.41 -27.44 -17.69
N LEU A 500 -5.46 -28.17 -18.14
CA LEU A 500 -6.85 -27.73 -17.97
C LEU A 500 -7.21 -27.49 -16.50
N ASN A 501 -6.84 -28.40 -15.61
CA ASN A 501 -7.09 -28.27 -14.17
C ASN A 501 -6.49 -26.97 -13.60
N THR A 502 -5.23 -26.65 -13.94
CA THR A 502 -4.59 -25.40 -13.52
C THR A 502 -5.33 -24.16 -14.06
N LEU A 503 -5.79 -24.22 -15.31
CA LEU A 503 -6.56 -23.15 -15.95
C LEU A 503 -7.91 -22.95 -15.25
N VAL A 504 -8.62 -24.04 -14.98
CA VAL A 504 -9.92 -24.08 -14.27
C VAL A 504 -9.78 -23.47 -12.88
N GLU A 505 -8.79 -23.92 -12.11
CA GLU A 505 -8.52 -23.42 -10.76
C GLU A 505 -8.25 -21.90 -10.77
N CYS A 506 -7.50 -21.41 -11.77
CA CYS A 506 -7.28 -19.99 -11.96
C CYS A 506 -8.57 -19.23 -12.28
N ILE A 507 -9.39 -19.74 -13.21
CA ILE A 507 -10.63 -19.07 -13.63
C ILE A 507 -11.63 -19.02 -12.47
N VAL A 508 -11.78 -20.10 -11.71
CA VAL A 508 -12.65 -20.13 -10.51
C VAL A 508 -12.19 -19.09 -9.48
N CYS A 509 -10.87 -18.98 -9.25
CA CYS A 509 -10.32 -17.99 -8.34
C CYS A 509 -10.54 -16.55 -8.84
N VAL A 510 -10.33 -16.29 -10.14
CA VAL A 510 -10.57 -14.97 -10.75
C VAL A 510 -12.05 -14.59 -10.68
N ARG A 511 -12.97 -15.54 -10.89
CA ARG A 511 -14.43 -15.33 -10.71
C ARG A 511 -14.76 -14.97 -9.25
N SER A 512 -14.22 -15.71 -8.29
CA SER A 512 -14.39 -15.43 -6.85
C SER A 512 -13.91 -14.02 -6.46
N HIS A 513 -12.78 -13.57 -7.02
CA HIS A 513 -12.29 -12.20 -6.81
C HIS A 513 -13.20 -11.15 -7.47
N CYS A 514 -13.77 -11.44 -8.64
CA CYS A 514 -14.74 -10.58 -9.31
C CYS A 514 -16.02 -10.40 -8.47
N ASP A 515 -16.44 -11.42 -7.72
CA ASP A 515 -17.64 -11.37 -6.86
C ASP A 515 -17.54 -10.35 -5.73
N GLN A 516 -16.32 -9.99 -5.35
CA GLN A 516 -16.09 -8.95 -4.36
C GLN A 516 -16.60 -7.58 -4.86
N LEU A 517 -16.62 -7.35 -6.18
CA LEU A 517 -17.21 -6.14 -6.77
C LEU A 517 -18.75 -6.16 -6.71
N THR A 518 -19.37 -7.34 -6.68
CA THR A 518 -20.83 -7.49 -6.54
C THR A 518 -21.31 -6.95 -5.19
N GLN A 519 -20.48 -7.02 -4.13
CA GLN A 519 -20.77 -6.41 -2.83
C GLN A 519 -20.88 -4.88 -2.90
N LEU A 520 -20.29 -4.25 -3.92
CA LEU A 520 -20.39 -2.82 -4.20
C LEU A 520 -21.51 -2.49 -5.21
N GLY A 521 -22.31 -3.48 -5.61
CA GLY A 521 -23.41 -3.33 -6.57
C GLY A 521 -22.98 -3.38 -8.04
N MET A 522 -21.76 -3.83 -8.34
CA MET A 522 -21.26 -3.95 -9.71
C MET A 522 -20.95 -5.41 -10.06
N ASP A 523 -21.64 -5.96 -11.06
CA ASP A 523 -21.37 -7.30 -11.58
C ASP A 523 -20.60 -7.22 -12.91
N PHE A 524 -19.39 -7.80 -12.95
CA PHE A 524 -18.55 -7.91 -14.14
C PHE A 524 -18.27 -9.36 -14.56
N ARG A 525 -18.95 -10.35 -13.96
CA ARG A 525 -18.78 -11.76 -14.34
C ARG A 525 -19.05 -12.00 -15.82
N TYR A 526 -20.12 -11.41 -16.35
CA TYR A 526 -20.51 -11.53 -17.76
C TYR A 526 -19.38 -11.10 -18.70
N GLN A 527 -18.66 -10.04 -18.33
CA GLN A 527 -17.58 -9.48 -19.13
C GLN A 527 -16.34 -10.38 -19.09
N LEU A 528 -16.01 -10.90 -17.91
CA LEU A 528 -14.92 -11.85 -17.72
C LEU A 528 -15.19 -13.13 -18.54
N ASP A 529 -16.37 -13.72 -18.39
CA ASP A 529 -16.77 -14.94 -19.09
C ASP A 529 -16.83 -14.72 -20.60
N GLY A 530 -17.34 -13.57 -21.07
CA GLY A 530 -17.40 -13.24 -22.49
C GLY A 530 -16.01 -13.15 -23.15
N GLN A 531 -15.00 -12.64 -22.45
CA GLN A 531 -13.62 -12.56 -22.97
C GLN A 531 -12.88 -13.90 -22.87
N LEU A 532 -13.16 -14.71 -21.85
CA LEU A 532 -12.55 -16.03 -21.67
C LEU A 532 -13.19 -17.11 -22.56
N ARG A 533 -14.41 -16.89 -23.07
CA ARG A 533 -15.18 -17.87 -23.84
C ARG A 533 -14.41 -18.48 -25.01
N THR A 534 -13.92 -17.67 -25.95
CA THR A 534 -13.22 -18.14 -27.15
C THR A 534 -11.93 -18.92 -26.82
N PRO A 535 -11.01 -18.40 -25.99
CA PRO A 535 -9.79 -19.13 -25.66
C PRO A 535 -10.06 -20.37 -24.81
N LEU A 536 -11.04 -20.33 -23.90
CA LEU A 536 -11.44 -21.48 -23.10
C LEU A 536 -12.09 -22.58 -23.94
N ALA A 537 -12.96 -22.22 -24.88
CA ALA A 537 -13.55 -23.16 -25.83
C ALA A 537 -12.49 -23.92 -26.62
N LYS A 538 -11.46 -23.21 -27.11
CA LYS A 538 -10.31 -23.83 -27.79
C LYS A 538 -9.52 -24.73 -26.85
N ALA A 539 -9.19 -24.27 -25.64
CA ALA A 539 -8.46 -25.08 -24.67
C ALA A 539 -9.21 -26.37 -24.27
N ILE A 540 -10.53 -26.29 -24.10
CA ILE A 540 -11.38 -27.46 -23.80
C ILE A 540 -11.43 -28.42 -24.99
N GLN A 541 -11.50 -27.89 -26.23
CA GLN A 541 -11.47 -28.73 -27.43
C GLN A 541 -10.11 -29.43 -27.61
N ASP A 542 -9.00 -28.68 -27.50
CA ASP A 542 -7.64 -29.21 -27.63
C ASP A 542 -7.34 -30.26 -26.54
N THR A 543 -7.81 -30.03 -25.31
CA THR A 543 -7.66 -31.00 -24.21
C THR A 543 -8.55 -32.22 -24.44
N GLY A 544 -9.78 -32.03 -24.94
CA GLY A 544 -10.64 -33.10 -25.40
C GLY A 544 -9.98 -34.01 -26.43
N GLU A 545 -9.37 -33.42 -27.46
CA GLU A 545 -8.64 -34.17 -28.50
C GLU A 545 -7.45 -34.94 -27.93
N LYS A 546 -6.64 -34.31 -27.08
CA LYS A 546 -5.54 -34.98 -26.35
C LYS A 546 -6.04 -36.15 -25.49
N TYR A 547 -7.15 -35.98 -24.78
CA TYR A 547 -7.74 -37.06 -23.99
C TYR A 547 -8.26 -38.20 -24.86
N VAL A 548 -8.87 -37.91 -26.02
CA VAL A 548 -9.25 -38.94 -26.98
C VAL A 548 -8.02 -39.72 -27.48
N GLU A 549 -6.89 -39.06 -27.74
CA GLU A 549 -5.64 -39.73 -28.12
C GLU A 549 -5.07 -40.60 -26.99
N ILE A 550 -5.06 -40.10 -25.75
CA ILE A 550 -4.63 -40.86 -24.56
C ILE A 550 -5.50 -42.11 -24.38
N VAL A 551 -6.82 -41.96 -24.51
CA VAL A 551 -7.76 -43.09 -24.42
C VAL A 551 -7.51 -44.09 -25.55
N LYS A 552 -7.30 -43.65 -26.80
CA LYS A 552 -6.94 -44.54 -27.92
C LYS A 552 -5.63 -45.29 -27.68
N LYS A 553 -4.64 -44.65 -27.06
CA LYS A 553 -3.38 -45.29 -26.69
C LYS A 553 -3.59 -46.36 -25.62
N HIS A 554 -4.34 -46.05 -24.56
CA HIS A 554 -4.68 -47.02 -23.52
C HIS A 554 -5.54 -48.17 -24.03
N ILE A 555 -6.40 -47.93 -25.02
CA ILE A 555 -7.13 -48.96 -25.76
C ILE A 555 -6.16 -49.88 -26.51
N ALA A 556 -5.16 -49.33 -27.20
CA ALA A 556 -4.16 -50.13 -27.94
C ALA A 556 -3.26 -50.98 -27.02
N GLU A 557 -3.05 -50.52 -25.78
CA GLU A 557 -2.29 -51.21 -24.73
C GLU A 557 -3.16 -52.17 -23.89
N ASP A 558 -4.48 -52.25 -24.13
CA ASP A 558 -5.39 -53.03 -23.31
C ASP A 558 -5.24 -54.53 -23.56
N MET A 559 -4.69 -55.22 -22.57
CA MET A 559 -4.49 -56.67 -22.59
C MET A 559 -5.62 -57.44 -21.89
N TRP A 560 -6.70 -56.77 -21.48
CA TRP A 560 -7.89 -57.37 -20.83
C TRP A 560 -7.59 -58.21 -19.57
N ARG A 561 -6.55 -57.83 -18.83
CA ARG A 561 -6.15 -58.47 -17.58
C ARG A 561 -6.65 -57.69 -16.35
N PRO A 562 -7.07 -58.40 -15.28
CA PRO A 562 -7.42 -57.76 -14.01
C PRO A 562 -6.19 -57.04 -13.43
N THR A 563 -6.40 -55.91 -12.78
CA THR A 563 -5.32 -55.10 -12.21
C THR A 563 -4.81 -55.71 -10.91
N ASN A 564 -3.51 -55.96 -10.85
CA ASN A 564 -2.80 -56.31 -9.63
C ASN A 564 -2.13 -55.04 -9.09
N LEU A 565 -2.49 -54.63 -7.86
CA LEU A 565 -1.93 -53.44 -7.22
C LEU A 565 -0.78 -53.76 -6.25
N GLU A 566 -0.35 -55.03 -6.20
CA GLU A 566 0.79 -55.58 -5.48
C GLU A 566 0.77 -55.44 -3.95
N THR A 567 0.10 -54.43 -3.38
CA THR A 567 0.06 -54.14 -1.95
C THR A 567 -1.31 -53.59 -1.51
N CYS A 568 -1.86 -54.02 -0.36
CA CYS A 568 -3.12 -53.50 0.19
C CYS A 568 -3.15 -51.97 0.36
N LYS A 569 -1.98 -51.37 0.64
CA LYS A 569 -1.84 -49.91 0.77
C LYS A 569 -2.11 -49.16 -0.53
N ASN A 570 -1.77 -49.75 -1.68
CA ASN A 570 -2.02 -49.14 -3.00
C ASN A 570 -3.49 -49.25 -3.38
N VAL A 571 -4.14 -50.36 -3.01
CA VAL A 571 -5.58 -50.54 -3.13
C VAL A 571 -6.32 -49.51 -2.28
N GLN A 572 -5.93 -49.31 -1.02
CA GLN A 572 -6.55 -48.29 -0.14
C GLN A 572 -6.34 -46.86 -0.64
N LYS A 573 -5.15 -46.52 -1.17
CA LYS A 573 -4.91 -45.21 -1.79
C LYS A 573 -5.80 -44.99 -3.01
N LEU A 574 -5.86 -45.97 -3.91
CA LEU A 574 -6.69 -45.88 -5.11
C LEU A 574 -8.18 -45.77 -4.74
N LEU A 575 -8.65 -46.54 -3.77
CA LEU A 575 -10.02 -46.42 -3.25
C LEU A 575 -10.28 -45.05 -2.64
N SER A 576 -9.36 -44.49 -1.85
CA SER A 576 -9.53 -43.14 -1.28
C SER A 576 -9.54 -42.02 -2.33
N GLU A 577 -8.76 -42.15 -3.40
CA GLU A 577 -8.79 -41.21 -4.53
C GLU A 577 -10.11 -41.33 -5.32
N PHE A 578 -10.59 -42.54 -5.51
CA PHE A 578 -11.83 -42.83 -6.21
C PHE A 578 -13.06 -42.40 -5.40
N ASP A 579 -13.04 -42.57 -4.08
CA ASP A 579 -14.03 -42.03 -3.16
C ASP A 579 -14.02 -40.49 -3.17
N GLY A 580 -12.83 -39.87 -3.25
CA GLY A 580 -12.68 -38.42 -3.41
C GLY A 580 -13.31 -37.87 -4.70
N LEU A 581 -13.29 -38.64 -5.79
CA LEU A 581 -13.95 -38.32 -7.07
C LEU A 581 -15.41 -38.82 -7.13
N GLY A 582 -15.89 -39.52 -6.09
CA GLY A 582 -17.21 -40.13 -6.02
C GLY A 582 -17.43 -41.29 -7.00
N ILE A 583 -16.37 -41.96 -7.45
CA ILE A 583 -16.43 -43.18 -8.26
C ILE A 583 -16.25 -44.38 -7.34
N THR A 584 -17.31 -44.87 -6.70
CA THR A 584 -17.17 -46.04 -5.82
C THR A 584 -16.85 -47.28 -6.66
N VAL A 585 -15.77 -48.00 -6.31
CA VAL A 585 -15.53 -49.37 -6.83
C VAL A 585 -16.29 -50.34 -5.91
N PRO A 586 -17.35 -51.02 -6.36
CA PRO A 586 -18.10 -51.95 -5.52
C PRO A 586 -17.21 -53.10 -5.00
N GLN A 587 -17.41 -53.50 -3.74
CA GLN A 587 -16.67 -54.62 -3.11
C GLN A 587 -16.77 -55.95 -3.89
N SER A 588 -17.78 -56.10 -4.74
CA SER A 588 -17.96 -57.26 -5.63
C SER A 588 -16.86 -57.43 -6.68
N TYR A 589 -16.09 -56.38 -7.00
CA TYR A 589 -14.98 -56.44 -7.96
C TYR A 589 -13.61 -56.65 -7.30
N LEU A 590 -13.54 -56.75 -5.97
CA LEU A 590 -12.31 -57.04 -5.23
C LEU A 590 -12.17 -58.56 -5.04
N LYS A 591 -11.08 -59.15 -5.55
CA LYS A 591 -10.75 -60.56 -5.33
C LYS A 591 -9.42 -60.68 -4.60
N ASN A 592 -9.48 -61.01 -3.31
CA ASN A 592 -8.34 -60.99 -2.38
C ASN A 592 -7.76 -59.57 -2.26
N ASP A 593 -7.09 -59.23 -1.15
CA ASP A 593 -6.72 -57.85 -0.78
C ASP A 593 -5.76 -57.09 -1.75
N TYR A 594 -5.51 -57.63 -2.95
CA TYR A 594 -4.53 -57.17 -3.94
C TYR A 594 -5.05 -57.11 -5.40
N TRP A 595 -6.21 -57.70 -5.74
CA TRP A 595 -6.71 -57.72 -7.13
C TRP A 595 -8.06 -57.03 -7.32
N ILE A 596 -8.17 -56.29 -8.42
CA ILE A 596 -9.42 -55.69 -8.91
C ILE A 596 -9.81 -56.37 -10.23
N GLU A 597 -11.04 -56.88 -10.34
CA GLU A 597 -11.62 -57.48 -11.56
C GLU A 597 -11.93 -56.46 -12.69
N LEU A 598 -11.25 -55.32 -12.68
CA LEU A 598 -11.31 -54.26 -13.69
C LEU A 598 -9.95 -54.15 -14.37
N THR A 599 -9.94 -53.76 -15.65
CA THR A 599 -8.68 -53.52 -16.37
C THR A 599 -8.05 -52.21 -15.91
N ASN A 600 -6.72 -52.11 -16.05
CA ASN A 600 -6.03 -50.85 -15.78
C ASN A 600 -6.61 -49.70 -16.63
N ASN A 601 -6.98 -50.01 -17.87
CA ASN A 601 -7.58 -49.07 -18.81
C ASN A 601 -8.91 -48.49 -18.30
N THR A 602 -9.82 -49.32 -17.75
CA THR A 602 -11.10 -48.79 -17.24
C THR A 602 -10.94 -47.97 -15.97
N LEU A 603 -10.01 -48.33 -15.09
CA LEU A 603 -9.69 -47.54 -13.90
C LEU A 603 -9.07 -46.19 -14.28
N THR A 604 -8.04 -46.18 -15.14
CA THR A 604 -7.41 -44.94 -15.60
C THR A 604 -8.39 -44.06 -16.39
N PHE A 605 -9.21 -44.66 -17.27
CA PHE A 605 -10.27 -43.94 -17.98
C PHE A 605 -11.27 -43.31 -17.02
N SER A 606 -11.76 -44.05 -16.02
CA SER A 606 -12.76 -43.54 -15.07
C SER A 606 -12.24 -42.31 -14.31
N ARG A 607 -10.97 -42.34 -13.85
CA ARG A 607 -10.31 -41.21 -13.21
C ARG A 607 -10.19 -40.01 -14.15
N ILE A 608 -9.69 -40.22 -15.36
CA ILE A 608 -9.49 -39.16 -16.36
C ILE A 608 -10.83 -38.52 -16.75
N TYR A 609 -11.85 -39.34 -16.99
CA TYR A 609 -13.15 -38.86 -17.44
C TYR A 609 -13.86 -38.03 -16.38
N VAL A 610 -13.88 -38.47 -15.13
CA VAL A 610 -14.55 -37.73 -14.04
C VAL A 610 -13.77 -36.46 -13.70
N SER A 611 -12.43 -36.49 -13.67
CA SER A 611 -11.63 -35.28 -13.51
C SER A 611 -11.88 -34.27 -14.63
N LEU A 612 -11.95 -34.71 -15.89
CA LEU A 612 -12.31 -33.84 -17.02
C LEU A 612 -13.73 -33.28 -16.86
N LEU A 613 -14.67 -34.10 -16.39
CA LEU A 613 -16.06 -33.70 -16.20
C LEU A 613 -16.20 -32.64 -15.09
N GLU A 614 -15.54 -32.82 -13.95
CA GLU A 614 -15.50 -31.81 -12.87
C GLU A 614 -14.83 -30.50 -13.33
N ASP A 615 -13.70 -30.62 -14.03
CA ASP A 615 -12.97 -29.48 -14.60
C ASP A 615 -13.84 -28.70 -15.60
N CYS A 616 -14.53 -29.38 -16.51
CA CYS A 616 -15.42 -28.74 -17.49
C CYS A 616 -16.66 -28.13 -16.84
N LEU A 617 -17.26 -28.80 -15.86
CA LEU A 617 -18.49 -28.32 -15.20
C LEU A 617 -18.24 -27.12 -14.28
N SER A 618 -17.08 -27.05 -13.63
CA SER A 618 -16.74 -25.90 -12.77
C SER A 618 -16.58 -24.58 -13.55
N VAL A 619 -16.24 -24.65 -14.84
CA VAL A 619 -16.12 -23.47 -15.71
C VAL A 619 -17.35 -23.27 -16.62
N ALA A 620 -18.35 -24.14 -16.49
CA ALA A 620 -19.53 -24.14 -17.34
C ALA A 620 -20.26 -22.79 -17.36
N THR A 621 -20.45 -22.26 -18.56
CA THR A 621 -21.35 -21.14 -18.86
C THR A 621 -22.33 -21.63 -19.92
N PRO A 622 -23.56 -21.08 -20.02
CA PRO A 622 -24.60 -21.59 -20.92
C PRO A 622 -24.13 -21.67 -22.38
N GLU A 623 -23.28 -20.75 -22.81
CA GLU A 623 -22.72 -20.72 -24.16
C GLU A 623 -21.62 -21.76 -24.39
N LEU A 624 -20.91 -22.17 -23.34
CA LEU A 624 -19.83 -23.17 -23.40
C LEU A 624 -20.35 -24.60 -23.28
N MET A 625 -21.57 -24.77 -22.74
CA MET A 625 -22.21 -26.08 -22.54
C MET A 625 -22.24 -26.93 -23.81
N ALA A 626 -22.56 -26.35 -24.97
CA ALA A 626 -22.61 -27.10 -26.23
C ALA A 626 -21.24 -27.72 -26.62
N ILE A 627 -20.15 -27.02 -26.31
CA ILE A 627 -18.78 -27.45 -26.60
C ILE A 627 -18.34 -28.49 -25.58
N ILE A 628 -18.59 -28.23 -24.29
CA ILE A 628 -18.35 -29.18 -23.19
C ILE A 628 -19.07 -30.50 -23.47
N ASP A 629 -20.35 -30.45 -23.81
CA ASP A 629 -21.15 -31.61 -24.17
C ASP A 629 -20.49 -32.40 -25.30
N THR A 630 -20.04 -31.71 -26.35
CA THR A 630 -19.42 -32.34 -27.53
C THR A 630 -18.11 -33.04 -27.17
N VAL A 631 -17.28 -32.42 -26.32
CA VAL A 631 -16.01 -32.99 -25.85
C VAL A 631 -16.22 -34.17 -24.91
N LEU A 632 -17.13 -34.04 -23.92
CA LEU A 632 -17.44 -35.13 -23.00
C LEU A 632 -18.02 -36.34 -23.73
N ILE A 633 -18.83 -36.12 -24.77
CA ILE A 633 -19.37 -37.18 -25.63
C ILE A 633 -18.27 -37.82 -26.48
N SER A 634 -17.34 -37.06 -27.05
CA SER A 634 -16.31 -37.62 -27.92
C SER A 634 -15.36 -38.54 -27.14
N VAL A 635 -14.96 -38.14 -25.93
CA VAL A 635 -14.13 -38.95 -25.02
C VAL A 635 -14.88 -40.22 -24.59
N MET A 636 -16.13 -40.09 -24.11
CA MET A 636 -16.92 -41.24 -23.67
C MET A 636 -17.24 -42.20 -24.83
N ARG A 637 -17.61 -41.67 -26.01
CA ARG A 637 -17.92 -42.47 -27.20
C ARG A 637 -16.74 -43.36 -27.61
N THR A 638 -15.50 -42.85 -27.51
CA THR A 638 -14.30 -43.61 -27.87
C THR A 638 -14.15 -44.85 -26.99
N GLN A 639 -14.37 -44.72 -25.68
CA GLN A 639 -14.32 -45.84 -24.75
C GLN A 639 -15.50 -46.81 -24.93
N VAL A 640 -16.71 -46.28 -25.14
CA VAL A 640 -17.90 -47.11 -25.39
C VAL A 640 -17.75 -47.92 -26.68
N GLN A 641 -17.20 -47.34 -27.75
CA GLN A 641 -16.91 -48.06 -28.99
C GLN A 641 -15.89 -49.18 -28.78
N HIS A 642 -14.83 -48.95 -28.00
CA HIS A 642 -13.87 -50.01 -27.66
C HIS A 642 -14.52 -51.18 -26.92
N ILE A 643 -15.42 -50.89 -25.98
CA ILE A 643 -16.17 -51.91 -25.23
C ILE A 643 -17.10 -52.70 -26.17
N ILE A 644 -17.84 -52.02 -27.06
CA ILE A 644 -18.75 -52.67 -28.01
C ILE A 644 -17.98 -53.58 -28.99
N VAL A 645 -16.85 -53.09 -29.53
CA VAL A 645 -15.97 -53.89 -30.41
C VAL A 645 -15.39 -55.10 -29.67
N SER A 646 -15.07 -54.94 -28.38
CA SER A 646 -14.51 -56.03 -27.58
C SER A 646 -15.56 -57.06 -27.15
N LEU A 647 -16.80 -56.64 -26.93
CA LEU A 647 -17.95 -57.52 -26.66
C LEU A 647 -18.33 -58.37 -27.88
N THR A 648 -18.17 -57.82 -29.09
CA THR A 648 -18.47 -58.49 -30.37
C THR A 648 -17.32 -59.36 -30.88
N ASN A 649 -16.11 -59.23 -30.32
CA ASN A 649 -14.93 -59.96 -30.78
C ASN A 649 -14.94 -61.45 -30.35
N PRO A 650 -14.92 -62.41 -31.29
CA PRO A 650 -15.00 -63.83 -30.98
C PRO A 650 -13.73 -64.41 -30.32
N LYS A 651 -12.61 -63.67 -30.29
CA LYS A 651 -11.32 -64.11 -29.70
C LYS A 651 -11.26 -63.99 -28.17
N LEU A 652 -12.12 -63.17 -27.55
CA LEU A 652 -12.13 -62.87 -26.10
C LEU A 652 -13.10 -63.75 -25.28
N LYS A 653 -13.47 -64.94 -25.76
CA LYS A 653 -14.50 -65.80 -25.11
C LYS A 653 -14.19 -66.17 -23.65
N GLN A 654 -12.93 -66.29 -23.26
CA GLN A 654 -12.51 -66.61 -21.89
C GLN A 654 -12.55 -65.39 -20.95
N GLU A 655 -12.39 -64.18 -21.50
CA GLU A 655 -12.36 -62.92 -20.75
C GLU A 655 -13.72 -62.18 -20.83
N LYS A 656 -14.73 -62.77 -21.48
CA LYS A 656 -16.08 -62.19 -21.63
C LYS A 656 -16.69 -61.71 -20.33
N GLN A 657 -16.44 -62.41 -19.21
CA GLN A 657 -16.94 -62.01 -17.90
C GLN A 657 -16.22 -60.77 -17.35
N LEU A 658 -14.91 -60.63 -17.61
CA LEU A 658 -14.16 -59.40 -17.30
C LEU A 658 -14.60 -58.25 -18.20
N VAL A 659 -14.78 -58.47 -19.50
CA VAL A 659 -15.30 -57.45 -20.43
C VAL A 659 -16.70 -56.99 -19.99
N HIS A 660 -17.56 -57.91 -19.54
CA HIS A 660 -18.89 -57.61 -19.02
C HIS A 660 -18.83 -56.79 -17.71
N ASN A 661 -17.94 -57.17 -16.78
CA ASN A 661 -17.69 -56.45 -15.53
C ASN A 661 -17.22 -55.00 -15.78
N ASN A 662 -16.28 -54.82 -16.71
CA ASN A 662 -15.77 -53.51 -17.13
C ASN A 662 -16.84 -52.66 -17.84
N ALA A 663 -17.66 -53.28 -18.69
CA ALA A 663 -18.78 -52.62 -19.36
C ALA A 663 -19.87 -52.18 -18.37
N SER A 664 -20.23 -53.02 -17.40
CA SER A 664 -21.19 -52.68 -16.34
C SER A 664 -20.65 -51.57 -15.45
N TYR A 665 -19.36 -51.60 -15.10
CA TYR A 665 -18.75 -50.54 -14.32
C TYR A 665 -18.79 -49.18 -15.02
N ILE A 666 -18.47 -49.12 -16.31
CA ILE A 666 -18.55 -47.86 -17.07
C ILE A 666 -20.01 -47.39 -17.22
N ARG A 667 -20.95 -48.30 -17.48
CA ARG A 667 -22.38 -47.99 -17.66
C ARG A 667 -23.08 -47.54 -16.36
N ASP A 668 -22.83 -48.26 -15.28
CA ASP A 668 -23.61 -48.16 -14.05
C ASP A 668 -22.94 -47.27 -13.00
N VAL A 669 -21.60 -47.13 -13.04
CA VAL A 669 -20.85 -46.29 -12.09
C VAL A 669 -20.39 -45.00 -12.76
N VAL A 670 -19.60 -45.07 -13.84
CA VAL A 670 -18.96 -43.88 -14.43
C VAL A 670 -19.96 -42.97 -15.14
N ILE A 671 -20.82 -43.54 -16.00
CA ILE A 671 -21.86 -42.77 -16.71
C ILE A 671 -22.90 -42.21 -15.72
N MET A 672 -23.32 -43.00 -14.72
CA MET A 672 -24.27 -42.52 -13.71
C MET A 672 -23.71 -41.37 -12.89
N ARG A 673 -22.44 -41.48 -12.45
CA ARG A 673 -21.76 -40.39 -11.74
C ARG A 673 -21.65 -39.13 -12.60
N GLY A 674 -21.33 -39.30 -13.89
CA GLY A 674 -21.33 -38.19 -14.85
C GLY A 674 -22.70 -37.51 -14.98
N LEU A 675 -23.80 -38.28 -14.99
CA LEU A 675 -25.17 -37.74 -15.01
C LEU A 675 -25.54 -37.00 -13.72
N GLU A 676 -25.15 -37.53 -12.56
CA GLU A 676 -25.37 -36.88 -11.27
C GLU A 676 -24.65 -35.54 -11.17
N LEU A 677 -23.35 -35.53 -11.49
CA LEU A 677 -22.53 -34.32 -11.48
C LEU A 677 -23.04 -33.27 -12.46
N TYR A 678 -23.41 -33.68 -13.68
CA TYR A 678 -24.01 -32.78 -14.67
C TYR A 678 -25.35 -32.22 -14.21
N LYS A 679 -26.22 -33.07 -13.63
CA LYS A 679 -27.53 -32.65 -13.10
C LYS A 679 -27.38 -31.68 -11.93
N SER A 680 -26.41 -31.92 -11.04
CA SER A 680 -26.17 -31.08 -9.86
C SER A 680 -25.73 -29.66 -10.22
N THR A 681 -25.00 -29.49 -11.33
CA THR A 681 -24.43 -28.20 -11.75
C THR A 681 -25.31 -27.47 -12.76
N THR A 682 -25.98 -28.19 -13.66
CA THR A 682 -26.75 -27.58 -14.77
C THR A 682 -28.26 -27.60 -14.55
N ASN A 683 -28.75 -28.36 -13.57
CA ASN A 683 -30.17 -28.73 -13.40
C ASN A 683 -30.81 -29.37 -14.66
N GLN A 684 -30.02 -29.77 -15.65
CA GLN A 684 -30.47 -30.39 -16.88
C GLN A 684 -30.01 -31.85 -16.96
N ILE A 685 -30.75 -32.65 -17.73
CA ILE A 685 -30.43 -34.06 -17.97
C ILE A 685 -29.57 -34.15 -19.22
N PHE A 686 -28.39 -34.77 -19.11
CA PHE A 686 -27.47 -34.93 -20.24
C PHE A 686 -27.95 -36.03 -21.20
N LYS A 687 -28.94 -35.71 -22.04
CA LYS A 687 -29.65 -36.64 -22.94
C LYS A 687 -28.72 -37.45 -23.85
N LYS A 688 -27.64 -36.84 -24.33
CA LYS A 688 -26.70 -37.50 -25.24
C LYS A 688 -25.82 -38.55 -24.55
N LEU A 689 -25.52 -38.38 -23.26
CA LEU A 689 -24.80 -39.39 -22.47
C LEU A 689 -25.73 -40.51 -22.00
N LEU A 690 -27.00 -40.20 -21.74
CA LEU A 690 -28.04 -41.23 -21.58
C LEU A 690 -28.17 -42.10 -22.84
N ALA A 691 -28.17 -41.50 -24.04
CA ALA A 691 -28.19 -42.27 -25.28
C ALA A 691 -26.94 -43.16 -25.45
N LEU A 692 -25.76 -42.73 -24.97
CA LEU A 692 -24.56 -43.57 -24.93
C LEU A 692 -24.65 -44.69 -23.90
N LYS A 693 -25.32 -44.46 -22.76
CA LYS A 693 -25.64 -45.49 -21.77
C LYS A 693 -26.48 -46.62 -22.38
N GLU A 694 -27.50 -46.24 -23.13
CA GLU A 694 -28.44 -47.16 -23.79
C GLU A 694 -27.77 -47.95 -24.92
N GLN A 695 -26.66 -47.48 -25.50
CA GLN A 695 -25.88 -48.22 -26.50
C GLN A 695 -25.07 -49.38 -25.91
N ILE A 696 -24.81 -49.40 -24.60
CA ILE A 696 -24.17 -50.53 -23.91
C ILE A 696 -25.27 -51.55 -23.57
N VAL A 697 -25.76 -52.26 -24.59
CA VAL A 697 -26.73 -53.35 -24.42
C VAL A 697 -25.97 -54.65 -24.21
N PHE A 698 -26.31 -55.35 -23.12
CA PHE A 698 -25.83 -56.71 -22.89
C PHE A 698 -26.71 -57.68 -23.66
N ASP A 699 -26.13 -58.44 -24.59
CA ASP A 699 -26.78 -59.64 -25.11
C ASP A 699 -27.06 -60.56 -23.90
N THR A 700 -28.33 -60.72 -23.59
CA THR A 700 -28.80 -61.74 -22.65
C THR A 700 -28.28 -63.09 -23.11
N SER A 701 -27.38 -63.69 -22.33
CA SER A 701 -26.96 -65.07 -22.55
C SER A 701 -28.22 -65.95 -22.58
N SER A 702 -28.34 -66.71 -23.66
CA SER A 702 -29.38 -67.69 -23.96
C SER A 702 -29.74 -68.64 -22.79
N PRO A 703 -30.97 -69.20 -22.80
CA PRO A 703 -31.56 -69.84 -21.63
C PRO A 703 -30.85 -71.13 -21.22
N ILE A 704 -30.82 -71.31 -19.91
CA ILE A 704 -30.37 -72.47 -19.15
C ILE A 704 -30.75 -73.79 -19.86
N LYS A 705 -29.74 -74.57 -20.31
CA LYS A 705 -29.94 -76.00 -20.57
C LYS A 705 -30.04 -76.74 -19.22
N PRO A 706 -31.05 -77.60 -19.01
CA PRO A 706 -31.24 -78.30 -17.74
C PRO A 706 -30.10 -79.31 -17.48
N LYS A 707 -29.61 -79.33 -16.24
CA LYS A 707 -28.57 -80.24 -15.74
C LYS A 707 -29.07 -81.70 -15.77
N SER A 708 -28.23 -82.61 -16.25
CA SER A 708 -28.42 -84.06 -16.11
C SER A 708 -28.12 -84.52 -14.67
N ILE A 709 -28.96 -85.44 -14.18
CA ILE A 709 -28.92 -86.03 -12.83
C ILE A 709 -27.68 -86.95 -12.69
N PRO A 710 -26.87 -86.87 -11.62
CA PRO A 710 -25.78 -87.80 -11.37
C PRO A 710 -26.28 -89.13 -10.78
N LYS A 711 -25.78 -90.24 -11.33
CA LYS A 711 -25.96 -91.61 -10.80
C LYS A 711 -25.29 -91.73 -9.43
N THR A 712 -26.06 -91.99 -8.38
CA THR A 712 -25.57 -92.36 -7.05
C THR A 712 -25.23 -93.85 -7.00
N ALA A 713 -23.94 -94.16 -6.77
CA ALA A 713 -23.50 -95.49 -6.35
C ALA A 713 -23.58 -95.59 -4.82
N ILE A 714 -24.13 -96.72 -4.39
CA ILE A 714 -24.57 -97.12 -3.04
C ILE A 714 -23.38 -97.39 -2.10
N PRO A 715 -23.45 -97.04 -0.80
CA PRO A 715 -22.78 -97.79 0.25
C PRO A 715 -23.77 -98.69 1.01
N LYS A 716 -23.30 -99.91 1.27
CA LYS A 716 -23.97 -101.01 1.97
C LYS A 716 -24.42 -100.61 3.39
N TYR A 717 -25.63 -101.01 3.76
CA TYR A 717 -25.97 -101.34 5.14
C TYR A 717 -26.74 -102.68 5.17
N SER A 718 -26.36 -103.49 6.15
CA SER A 718 -26.90 -104.80 6.48
C SER A 718 -27.82 -104.64 7.70
N ALA A 719 -29.06 -105.11 7.60
CA ALA A 719 -29.90 -105.69 8.67
C ALA A 719 -31.23 -106.08 8.00
N THR A 720 -31.54 -107.35 7.75
CA THR A 720 -32.32 -108.20 8.67
C THR A 720 -33.19 -107.39 9.64
N GLU A 721 -34.45 -107.13 9.27
CA GLU A 721 -35.60 -107.28 10.16
C GLU A 721 -36.94 -107.15 9.40
N TYR A 722 -37.54 -108.32 9.19
CA TYR A 722 -38.96 -108.68 9.33
C TYR A 722 -40.08 -108.06 8.47
N ILE A 723 -40.70 -109.02 7.73
CA ILE A 723 -42.05 -109.18 7.15
C ILE A 723 -42.30 -108.54 5.79
#